data_AF-A0A9P1BLN7-F1
#
_entry.id   AF-A0A9P1BLN7-F1
#
_cell.length_a   1.000
_cell.length_b   1.000
_cell.length_c   1.000
_cell.angle_alpha   90.00
_cell.angle_beta   90.00
_cell.angle_gamma   90.00
#
_symmetry.space_group_name_H-M   'P 1'
#
loop_
_entity.id
_entity.type
_entity.pdbx_description
1 polymer ?
#
loop_
_entity_poly.entity_id
_entity_poly.type
_entity_poly.pdbx_seq_one_letter_code
_entity_poly.pdbx_strand_id
1 'polypeptide(L)'
;MKAGPSGAAHVTVAWDSAAKSTEDTLHLAHLTHAVLANVEEKIRIEFSELRLDHGIAAEHLRCKAYVGPQAALTEGDGPDKSRLREIRLEFSGPKAVAEVPIGIPHAQEPWAIRIKLYRRPASNLFAQEIWYEVVAHLPLSKSRVSLTSEIKGRYGDAMLEVLRLVPRSALPKLQHAAGGVLTQAISAGVEASDVEKICLGLRELGPETMTSSEAGHALEAAAKMGNRPVVDLLLMQGVPATLRAAHAAEQGKAGKHSAEMAKDLFMASQQTQKLDLLPLAIEERMPLVAERLLLDGLAKLDSLPGDGSFARKAHAAGAWTVLAALLERGDPMPCKPRLLLDYALRAGHAGLARSCLKHMGEDTKDMDTALRTCLDHGRTEIVREALEVMWKARSSQWSDGPPLLTLEVGPSDQPAECSICFESLYTNPGVFVNEEGLRVCGHFTCLTCAEHVQDEASERFRAWRTRREPRIPKPPGPACPLCRASFAAALRLTDPTVDPKSFFRLACVLEPGEDIVLKDKYAMSAIEAILPVNASTFAPIFEELWPQWCADCTDGMREADFLRPDGMLAWLSSHLLEMKVEGQLGAPPKLSDTESWFQYFDYHGNGRLSKSELLRGIVKAYDVAQLVPATTPSRKSRTMGAIKLRELVDALWDEDRWGAGGIGLEDFAGRCGLAQRLLDAMPDYKAPVVRTGQPERLSVDEALAKARQSDFQTIEEDEARAKERAEKQRRQIAPAQPSGEMPPRQRNGAQVLLAQLLEAAQEERRVGATQQ
;
A
#
# COMPACT_ATOMS: atom_id res chain seq x y z
N MET A 1 -23.05 -3.39 -71.53
CA MET A 1 -22.60 -2.25 -70.69
C MET A 1 -23.16 -2.44 -69.29
N LYS A 2 -22.35 -2.94 -68.34
CA LYS A 2 -22.70 -3.03 -66.92
C LYS A 2 -21.54 -2.44 -66.12
N ALA A 3 -21.84 -1.43 -65.32
CA ALA A 3 -20.90 -0.82 -64.39
C ALA A 3 -20.63 -1.80 -63.24
N GLY A 4 -19.34 -2.05 -62.95
CA GLY A 4 -18.88 -2.80 -61.78
C GLY A 4 -18.67 -1.87 -60.58
N PRO A 5 -18.72 -2.39 -59.34
CA PRO A 5 -18.61 -1.58 -58.13
C PRO A 5 -17.15 -1.16 -57.89
N SER A 6 -16.94 0.11 -57.58
CA SER A 6 -15.65 0.63 -57.13
C SER A 6 -15.36 0.12 -55.71
N GLY A 7 -14.28 -0.66 -55.59
CA GLY A 7 -13.79 -1.14 -54.31
C GLY A 7 -13.22 0.01 -53.47
N ALA A 8 -13.70 0.13 -52.24
CA ALA A 8 -13.10 1.01 -51.23
C ALA A 8 -11.80 0.35 -50.72
N ALA A 9 -10.66 0.96 -50.98
CA ALA A 9 -9.38 0.52 -50.44
C ALA A 9 -9.28 0.94 -48.96
N HIS A 10 -9.19 -0.03 -48.05
CA HIS A 10 -8.79 0.19 -46.67
C HIS A 10 -7.27 0.45 -46.64
N VAL A 11 -6.86 1.67 -46.29
CA VAL A 11 -5.45 2.02 -46.07
C VAL A 11 -5.11 1.71 -44.61
N THR A 12 -4.20 0.76 -44.41
CA THR A 12 -3.61 0.44 -43.09
C THR A 12 -2.19 0.99 -43.06
N VAL A 13 -1.90 1.93 -42.15
CA VAL A 13 -0.55 2.50 -41.99
C VAL A 13 0.09 1.84 -40.76
N ALA A 14 1.20 1.13 -40.97
CA ALA A 14 1.98 0.52 -39.89
C ALA A 14 2.80 1.61 -39.16
N TRP A 15 2.69 1.67 -37.83
CA TRP A 15 3.48 2.58 -36.99
C TRP A 15 4.73 1.85 -36.49
N ASP A 16 5.89 2.50 -36.61
CA ASP A 16 7.16 2.00 -36.06
C ASP A 16 7.34 2.51 -34.62
N SER A 17 7.59 1.60 -33.68
CA SER A 17 7.43 1.81 -32.23
C SER A 17 8.51 2.69 -31.54
N ALA A 18 9.36 3.37 -32.31
CA ALA A 18 10.59 4.01 -31.81
C ALA A 18 10.61 5.55 -31.83
N ALA A 19 9.56 6.24 -32.31
CA ALA A 19 9.56 7.70 -32.43
C ALA A 19 9.13 8.40 -31.11
N LYS A 20 9.95 9.34 -30.61
CA LYS A 20 9.76 10.07 -29.34
C LYS A 20 9.95 11.60 -29.48
N SER A 21 9.74 12.19 -30.66
CA SER A 21 10.16 13.58 -30.93
C SER A 21 9.07 14.45 -31.57
N THR A 22 9.23 15.77 -31.43
CA THR A 22 8.45 16.86 -32.04
C THR A 22 8.20 16.73 -33.55
N GLU A 23 8.97 15.89 -34.26
CA GLU A 23 8.69 15.45 -35.64
C GLU A 23 7.30 14.81 -35.81
N ASP A 24 6.64 14.35 -34.74
CA ASP A 24 5.32 13.72 -34.83
C ASP A 24 4.15 14.71 -34.93
N THR A 25 4.40 16.00 -34.69
CA THR A 25 3.44 17.07 -35.06
C THR A 25 3.23 17.12 -36.59
N LEU A 26 4.24 16.69 -37.36
CA LEU A 26 4.19 16.50 -38.81
C LEU A 26 3.27 15.31 -39.18
N HIS A 27 3.04 14.35 -38.27
CA HIS A 27 2.21 13.17 -38.52
C HIS A 27 0.69 13.44 -38.50
N LEU A 28 0.20 14.42 -37.73
CA LEU A 28 -1.20 14.86 -37.87
C LEU A 28 -1.43 15.51 -39.24
N ALA A 29 -0.43 16.28 -39.73
CA ALA A 29 -0.42 16.77 -41.10
C ALA A 29 -0.35 15.61 -42.10
N HIS A 30 0.44 14.54 -41.87
CA HIS A 30 0.47 13.32 -42.70
C HIS A 30 -0.87 12.58 -42.73
N LEU A 31 -1.61 12.55 -41.63
CA LEU A 31 -2.91 11.89 -41.55
C LEU A 31 -4.02 12.71 -42.18
N THR A 32 -3.98 14.03 -42.01
CA THR A 32 -4.82 14.93 -42.81
C THR A 32 -4.51 14.70 -44.29
N HIS A 33 -3.22 14.59 -44.66
CA HIS A 33 -2.76 14.31 -46.02
C HIS A 33 -3.23 12.97 -46.61
N ALA A 34 -3.15 11.88 -45.86
CA ALA A 34 -3.53 10.55 -46.32
C ALA A 34 -5.06 10.42 -46.50
N VAL A 35 -5.84 11.07 -45.64
CA VAL A 35 -7.31 11.10 -45.74
C VAL A 35 -7.78 12.06 -46.84
N LEU A 36 -7.01 13.13 -47.10
CA LEU A 36 -7.29 14.16 -48.11
C LEU A 36 -6.67 13.88 -49.49
N ALA A 37 -6.14 12.68 -49.76
CA ALA A 37 -5.48 12.38 -51.05
C ALA A 37 -6.38 12.62 -52.29
N ASN A 38 -7.69 12.85 -52.11
CA ASN A 38 -8.66 13.23 -53.14
C ASN A 38 -9.48 14.50 -52.80
N VAL A 39 -9.01 15.35 -51.90
CA VAL A 39 -9.75 16.53 -51.43
C VAL A 39 -8.91 17.77 -51.71
N GLU A 40 -9.40 18.64 -52.61
CA GLU A 40 -8.78 19.94 -52.85
C GLU A 40 -8.91 20.80 -51.60
N GLU A 41 -7.80 20.97 -50.87
CA GLU A 41 -7.74 21.96 -49.80
C GLU A 41 -7.67 23.36 -50.40
N LYS A 42 -8.51 24.24 -49.87
CA LYS A 42 -8.35 25.68 -50.10
C LYS A 42 -7.91 26.35 -48.82
N ILE A 43 -6.91 27.21 -48.91
CA ILE A 43 -6.61 28.18 -47.86
C ILE A 43 -7.34 29.46 -48.22
N ARG A 44 -8.21 29.94 -47.34
CA ARG A 44 -8.72 31.30 -47.40
C ARG A 44 -7.84 32.18 -46.53
N ILE A 45 -7.23 33.19 -47.14
CA ILE A 45 -6.41 34.19 -46.48
C ILE A 45 -7.28 35.43 -46.31
N GLU A 46 -7.54 35.82 -45.07
CA GLU A 46 -8.24 37.06 -44.75
C GLU A 46 -7.31 38.01 -43.99
N PHE A 47 -7.08 39.20 -44.56
CA PHE A 47 -6.47 40.32 -43.88
C PHE A 47 -7.58 41.13 -43.23
N SER A 48 -7.45 41.33 -41.93
CA SER A 48 -8.29 42.24 -41.17
C SER A 48 -7.44 43.20 -40.35
N GLU A 49 -8.03 44.36 -40.00
CA GLU A 49 -7.39 45.39 -39.20
C GLU A 49 -6.09 45.97 -39.78
N LEU A 50 -5.97 46.05 -41.11
CA LEU A 50 -4.77 46.58 -41.76
C LEU A 50 -4.56 48.06 -41.35
N ARG A 51 -3.60 48.30 -40.46
CA ARG A 51 -3.19 49.65 -40.05
C ARG A 51 -1.92 50.04 -40.80
N LEU A 52 -2.03 51.05 -41.63
CA LEU A 52 -0.92 51.59 -42.42
C LEU A 52 -0.58 52.99 -41.92
N ASP A 53 0.70 53.34 -41.96
CA ASP A 53 1.16 54.70 -41.68
C ASP A 53 0.42 55.75 -42.53
N HIS A 54 0.16 56.91 -41.93
CA HIS A 54 -0.77 57.93 -42.42
C HIS A 54 -0.46 58.37 -43.87
N GLY A 55 -1.41 58.11 -44.79
CA GLY A 55 -1.42 58.72 -46.13
C GLY A 55 -1.47 57.79 -47.34
N ILE A 56 -1.58 56.46 -47.16
CA ILE A 56 -1.80 55.54 -48.29
C ILE A 56 -3.25 55.11 -48.33
N ALA A 57 -3.95 55.50 -49.39
CA ALA A 57 -5.27 54.94 -49.71
C ALA A 57 -5.13 53.45 -50.03
N ALA A 58 -5.96 52.60 -49.41
CA ALA A 58 -5.91 51.14 -49.55
C ALA A 58 -6.00 50.67 -51.02
N GLU A 59 -6.66 51.45 -51.87
CA GLU A 59 -6.80 51.22 -53.32
C GLU A 59 -5.47 51.18 -54.10
N HIS A 60 -4.40 51.77 -53.56
CA HIS A 60 -3.07 51.76 -54.17
C HIS A 60 -2.21 50.55 -53.80
N LEU A 61 -2.69 49.71 -52.90
CA LEU A 61 -2.00 48.50 -52.50
C LEU A 61 -2.35 47.35 -53.44
N ARG A 62 -1.33 46.56 -53.75
CA ARG A 62 -1.48 45.25 -54.37
C ARG A 62 -0.80 44.26 -53.46
N CYS A 63 -1.41 43.11 -53.25
CA CYS A 63 -0.82 42.05 -52.47
C CYS A 63 -0.56 40.84 -53.36
N LYS A 64 0.65 40.29 -53.27
CA LYS A 64 0.96 38.96 -53.77
C LYS A 64 1.26 38.07 -52.57
N ALA A 65 0.56 36.95 -52.47
CA ALA A 65 0.97 35.88 -51.57
C ALA A 65 1.64 34.77 -52.39
N TYR A 66 2.66 34.16 -51.80
CA TYR A 66 3.33 32.97 -52.28
C TYR A 66 3.20 31.92 -51.20
N VAL A 67 2.56 30.79 -51.53
CA VAL A 67 2.36 29.68 -50.60
C VAL A 67 3.17 28.50 -51.11
N GLY A 68 3.92 27.85 -50.22
CA GLY A 68 4.75 26.70 -50.54
C GLY A 68 5.63 26.24 -49.37
N PRO A 69 6.58 25.32 -49.60
CA PRO A 69 7.54 24.90 -48.59
C PRO A 69 8.32 26.08 -48.02
N GLN A 70 8.57 26.07 -46.71
CA GLN A 70 9.24 27.14 -46.00
C GLN A 70 10.61 27.45 -46.60
N ALA A 71 11.42 26.42 -46.88
CA ALA A 71 12.73 26.58 -47.51
C ALA A 71 12.62 27.34 -48.84
N ALA A 72 11.58 27.08 -49.64
CA ALA A 72 11.34 27.76 -50.92
C ALA A 72 10.99 29.25 -50.77
N LEU A 73 10.54 29.66 -49.58
CA LEU A 73 10.12 31.01 -49.27
C LEU A 73 11.20 31.82 -48.54
N THR A 74 12.05 31.17 -47.74
CA THR A 74 13.07 31.83 -46.91
C THR A 74 14.47 31.90 -47.56
N GLU A 75 14.85 30.94 -48.40
CA GLU A 75 16.19 30.89 -48.99
C GLU A 75 16.24 31.67 -50.31
N GLY A 76 17.06 32.73 -50.36
CA GLY A 76 17.09 33.72 -51.44
C GLY A 76 17.47 33.21 -52.83
N ASP A 77 18.18 32.08 -52.92
CA ASP A 77 18.69 31.51 -54.18
C ASP A 77 18.06 30.16 -54.60
N GLY A 78 16.95 29.78 -53.96
CA GLY A 78 15.83 29.05 -54.57
C GLY A 78 15.85 27.51 -54.63
N PRO A 79 15.01 26.86 -53.80
CA PRO A 79 14.20 25.71 -54.20
C PRO A 79 13.23 26.06 -55.35
N ASP A 80 12.67 25.04 -56.01
CA ASP A 80 11.85 25.14 -57.22
C ASP A 80 10.67 26.12 -57.09
N LYS A 81 10.82 27.32 -57.68
CA LYS A 81 9.79 28.38 -57.74
C LYS A 81 8.51 27.93 -58.45
N SER A 82 8.53 26.82 -59.21
CA SER A 82 7.33 26.23 -59.82
C SER A 82 6.30 25.78 -58.78
N ARG A 83 6.74 25.53 -57.54
CA ARG A 83 5.90 25.13 -56.40
C ARG A 83 5.20 26.31 -55.72
N LEU A 84 5.55 27.55 -56.07
CA LEU A 84 4.94 28.74 -55.50
C LEU A 84 3.70 29.15 -56.32
N ARG A 85 2.56 29.28 -55.64
CA ARG A 85 1.34 29.86 -56.23
C ARG A 85 1.30 31.35 -55.93
N GLU A 86 1.37 32.18 -56.98
CA GLU A 86 1.09 33.62 -56.85
C GLU A 86 -0.42 33.84 -56.72
N ILE A 87 -0.83 34.52 -55.64
CA ILE A 87 -2.23 34.84 -55.38
C ILE A 87 -2.38 36.35 -55.35
N ARG A 88 -3.35 36.86 -56.12
CA ARG A 88 -3.77 38.26 -56.05
C ARG A 88 -4.89 38.39 -55.03
N LEU A 89 -4.71 39.26 -54.05
CA LEU A 89 -5.77 39.59 -53.09
C LEU A 89 -6.63 40.73 -53.63
N GLU A 90 -7.95 40.58 -53.47
CA GLU A 90 -8.91 41.65 -53.74
C GLU A 90 -9.19 42.42 -52.45
N PHE A 91 -8.97 43.74 -52.48
CA PHE A 91 -9.25 44.62 -51.35
C PHE A 91 -10.72 45.06 -51.38
N SER A 92 -11.40 44.92 -50.24
CA SER A 92 -12.74 45.44 -49.98
C SER A 92 -12.68 46.25 -48.68
N GLY A 93 -12.39 47.56 -48.81
CA GLY A 93 -12.16 48.44 -47.67
C GLY A 93 -10.89 48.06 -46.88
N PRO A 94 -10.95 47.92 -45.54
CA PRO A 94 -9.81 47.54 -44.71
C PRO A 94 -9.52 46.03 -44.72
N LYS A 95 -10.29 45.25 -45.49
CA LYS A 95 -10.15 43.80 -45.60
C LYS A 95 -9.61 43.41 -46.97
N ALA A 96 -8.79 42.38 -47.01
CA ALA A 96 -8.41 41.72 -48.25
C ALA A 96 -8.60 40.21 -48.10
N VAL A 97 -9.25 39.58 -49.08
CA VAL A 97 -9.52 38.14 -49.04
C VAL A 97 -9.00 37.49 -50.32
N ALA A 98 -8.43 36.30 -50.20
CA ALA A 98 -8.28 35.40 -51.33
C ALA A 98 -8.42 33.94 -50.90
N GLU A 99 -8.91 33.12 -51.82
CA GLU A 99 -8.90 31.67 -51.70
C GLU A 99 -7.83 31.09 -52.61
N VAL A 100 -7.00 30.22 -52.04
CA VAL A 100 -5.86 29.60 -52.69
C VAL A 100 -6.13 28.12 -52.76
N PRO A 101 -6.25 27.52 -53.95
CA PRO A 101 -6.19 26.08 -54.07
C PRO A 101 -4.76 25.65 -53.76
N ILE A 102 -4.59 24.94 -52.65
CA ILE A 102 -3.33 24.33 -52.30
C ILE A 102 -3.40 22.95 -52.93
N GLY A 103 -2.69 22.74 -54.04
CA GLY A 103 -2.47 21.37 -54.50
C GLY A 103 -1.87 20.58 -53.34
N ILE A 104 -2.28 19.32 -53.17
CA ILE A 104 -1.94 18.45 -52.04
C ILE A 104 -0.45 18.66 -51.70
N PRO A 105 -0.12 19.32 -50.57
CA PRO A 105 1.26 19.43 -50.12
C PRO A 105 2.01 18.09 -50.13
N HIS A 106 3.31 18.09 -50.42
CA HIS A 106 4.14 16.93 -50.06
C HIS A 106 4.42 17.00 -48.56
N ALA A 107 4.19 15.87 -47.90
CA ALA A 107 4.02 15.79 -46.45
C ALA A 107 5.30 16.05 -45.64
N GLN A 108 6.47 16.22 -46.27
CA GLN A 108 7.77 16.21 -45.60
C GLN A 108 8.36 17.59 -45.26
N GLU A 109 7.72 18.70 -45.65
CA GLU A 109 8.30 20.04 -45.45
C GLU A 109 7.29 20.99 -44.76
N PRO A 110 7.70 21.81 -43.77
CA PRO A 110 6.82 22.84 -43.20
C PRO A 110 6.44 23.84 -44.29
N TRP A 111 5.16 24.23 -44.34
CA TRP A 111 4.69 25.23 -45.30
C TRP A 111 4.78 26.62 -44.69
N ALA A 112 5.04 27.60 -45.53
CA ALA A 112 4.94 28.99 -45.17
C ALA A 112 4.13 29.74 -46.22
N ILE A 113 3.73 30.95 -45.85
CA ILE A 113 3.16 31.93 -46.74
C ILE A 113 4.04 33.17 -46.71
N ARG A 114 4.54 33.58 -47.87
CA ARG A 114 5.27 34.84 -48.05
C ARG A 114 4.35 35.85 -48.70
N ILE A 115 4.06 36.91 -47.97
CA ILE A 115 3.15 37.98 -48.38
C ILE A 115 4.00 39.18 -48.75
N LYS A 116 3.80 39.71 -49.96
CA LYS A 116 4.43 40.93 -50.46
C LYS A 116 3.35 41.96 -50.75
N LEU A 117 3.40 43.09 -50.03
CA LEU A 117 2.57 44.25 -50.29
C LEU A 117 3.35 45.23 -51.17
N TYR A 118 2.76 45.60 -52.29
CA TYR A 118 3.31 46.51 -53.25
C TYR A 118 2.49 47.79 -53.28
N ARG A 119 3.16 48.92 -53.41
CA ARG A 119 2.53 50.17 -53.82
C ARG A 119 2.77 50.39 -55.30
N ARG A 120 1.72 50.79 -56.02
CA ARG A 120 1.85 51.28 -57.40
C ARG A 120 1.79 52.81 -57.39
N PRO A 121 2.90 53.53 -57.65
CA PRO A 121 2.87 54.99 -57.77
C PRO A 121 2.05 55.38 -59.00
N ALA A 122 1.18 56.40 -58.87
CA ALA A 122 0.40 56.92 -60.00
C ALA A 122 1.29 57.41 -61.17
N SER A 123 2.54 57.79 -60.86
CA SER A 123 3.52 58.33 -61.82
C SER A 123 4.33 57.28 -62.58
N ASN A 124 4.28 55.99 -62.21
CA ASN A 124 5.08 54.96 -62.89
C ASN A 124 4.33 53.62 -62.93
N LEU A 125 3.71 53.33 -64.08
CA LEU A 125 2.92 52.12 -64.30
C LEU A 125 3.71 50.81 -64.15
N PHE A 126 5.04 50.85 -64.26
CA PHE A 126 5.90 49.67 -64.24
C PHE A 126 6.71 49.51 -62.94
N ALA A 127 6.82 50.55 -62.11
CA ALA A 127 7.51 50.44 -60.82
C ALA A 127 6.59 49.75 -59.78
N GLN A 128 7.04 48.60 -59.28
CA GLN A 128 6.47 47.93 -58.12
C GLN A 128 7.42 48.13 -56.94
N GLU A 129 7.10 49.05 -56.04
CA GLU A 129 7.85 49.22 -54.81
C GLU A 129 7.31 48.22 -53.77
N ILE A 130 8.14 47.26 -53.35
CA ILE A 130 7.81 46.36 -52.23
C ILE A 130 7.84 47.19 -50.96
N TRP A 131 6.70 47.28 -50.30
CA TRP A 131 6.52 48.07 -49.09
C TRP A 131 6.68 47.23 -47.84
N TYR A 132 6.05 46.06 -47.84
CA TYR A 132 6.13 45.10 -46.76
C TYR A 132 6.32 43.71 -47.32
N GLU A 133 7.10 42.93 -46.60
CA GLU A 133 7.32 41.54 -46.87
C GLU A 133 7.27 40.79 -45.55
N VAL A 134 6.48 39.72 -45.50
CA VAL A 134 6.42 38.87 -44.32
C VAL A 134 6.32 37.42 -44.71
N VAL A 135 7.01 36.56 -43.97
CA VAL A 135 6.91 35.11 -44.07
C VAL A 135 6.26 34.60 -42.79
N ALA A 136 5.13 33.93 -42.90
CA ALA A 136 4.43 33.31 -41.78
C ALA A 136 4.37 31.79 -41.97
N HIS A 137 4.55 31.03 -40.90
CA HIS A 137 4.41 29.57 -40.93
C HIS A 137 2.93 29.16 -41.02
N LEU A 138 2.65 28.13 -41.80
CA LEU A 138 1.37 27.42 -41.82
C LEU A 138 1.53 26.10 -41.05
N PRO A 139 0.53 25.60 -40.29
CA PRO A 139 -0.87 26.02 -40.27
C PRO A 139 -1.21 26.71 -38.94
N LEU A 140 -1.32 28.03 -38.94
CA LEU A 140 -2.00 28.72 -37.84
C LEU A 140 -3.38 29.10 -38.37
N SER A 141 -4.46 28.57 -37.76
CA SER A 141 -5.84 28.96 -38.10
C SER A 141 -6.04 30.47 -38.00
N LYS A 142 -5.32 31.13 -37.09
CA LYS A 142 -5.31 32.57 -36.91
C LYS A 142 -3.96 33.05 -36.38
N SER A 143 -3.38 34.07 -37.02
CA SER A 143 -2.11 34.65 -36.57
C SER A 143 -2.11 36.17 -36.75
N ARG A 144 -1.61 36.90 -35.74
CA ARG A 144 -1.30 38.32 -35.93
C ARG A 144 0.08 38.42 -36.53
N VAL A 145 0.18 39.10 -37.67
CA VAL A 145 1.42 39.21 -38.42
C VAL A 145 1.80 40.68 -38.48
N SER A 146 2.87 41.03 -37.78
CA SER A 146 3.42 42.39 -37.85
C SER A 146 4.14 42.57 -39.19
N LEU A 147 3.75 43.62 -39.91
CA LEU A 147 4.32 44.01 -41.19
C LEU A 147 5.48 44.96 -40.90
N THR A 148 6.69 44.41 -40.77
CA THR A 148 7.91 45.19 -40.63
C THR A 148 8.50 45.47 -42.01
N SER A 149 8.71 46.74 -42.35
CA SER A 149 9.47 47.11 -43.55
C SER A 149 10.95 47.27 -43.21
N GLU A 150 11.84 46.57 -43.93
CA GLU A 150 13.29 46.85 -43.87
C GLU A 150 13.60 48.26 -44.41
N ILE A 151 12.68 48.85 -45.17
CA ILE A 151 12.86 50.12 -45.86
C ILE A 151 12.13 51.22 -45.08
N LYS A 152 12.88 51.94 -44.23
CA LYS A 152 12.50 53.23 -43.59
C LYS A 152 11.64 53.19 -42.31
N GLY A 153 11.77 52.18 -41.46
CA GLY A 153 11.27 52.25 -40.07
C GLY A 153 9.75 52.47 -39.94
N ARG A 154 8.98 51.99 -40.93
CA ARG A 154 7.53 52.04 -40.95
C ARG A 154 6.95 50.73 -40.41
N TYR A 155 5.92 50.84 -39.58
CA TYR A 155 5.29 49.71 -38.91
C TYR A 155 3.82 49.65 -39.29
N GLY A 156 3.36 48.45 -39.65
CA GLY A 156 1.93 48.16 -39.76
C GLY A 156 1.64 46.83 -39.07
N ASP A 157 0.44 46.69 -38.53
CA ASP A 157 -0.05 45.39 -38.07
C ASP A 157 -1.18 44.94 -38.96
N ALA A 158 -1.18 43.65 -39.29
CA ALA A 158 -2.31 42.99 -39.93
C ALA A 158 -2.65 41.72 -39.15
N MET A 159 -3.95 41.45 -39.00
CA MET A 159 -4.38 40.12 -38.57
C MET A 159 -4.58 39.25 -39.81
N LEU A 160 -3.82 38.16 -39.86
CA LEU A 160 -3.87 37.15 -40.91
C LEU A 160 -4.66 35.95 -40.39
N GLU A 161 -5.85 35.75 -40.93
CA GLU A 161 -6.63 34.54 -40.66
C GLU A 161 -6.47 33.59 -41.84
N VAL A 162 -5.99 32.38 -41.56
CA VAL A 162 -5.80 31.34 -42.57
C VAL A 162 -6.81 30.24 -42.29
N LEU A 163 -7.92 30.29 -43.01
CA LEU A 163 -8.98 29.31 -42.88
C LEU A 163 -8.70 28.16 -43.84
N ARG A 164 -8.46 26.97 -43.29
CA ARG A 164 -8.41 25.73 -44.06
C ARG A 164 -9.84 25.33 -44.39
N LEU A 165 -10.21 25.44 -45.67
CA LEU A 165 -11.54 25.07 -46.13
C LEU A 165 -11.53 23.58 -46.48
N VAL A 166 -12.02 22.78 -45.54
CA VAL A 166 -12.30 21.36 -45.75
C VAL A 166 -13.69 21.25 -46.40
N PRO A 167 -13.84 20.56 -47.54
CA PRO A 167 -15.15 20.27 -48.11
C PRO A 167 -16.03 19.55 -47.09
N ARG A 168 -17.29 20.01 -46.93
CA ARG A 168 -18.24 19.43 -45.96
C ARG A 168 -18.41 17.91 -46.11
N SER A 169 -18.25 17.37 -47.32
CA SER A 169 -18.31 15.93 -47.60
C SER A 169 -17.11 15.14 -47.06
N ALA A 170 -15.97 15.79 -46.86
CA ALA A 170 -14.75 15.18 -46.31
C ALA A 170 -14.67 15.27 -44.78
N LEU A 171 -15.38 16.23 -44.18
CA LEU A 171 -15.31 16.51 -42.75
C LEU A 171 -15.59 15.28 -41.86
N PRO A 172 -16.65 14.47 -42.07
CA PRO A 172 -16.89 13.29 -41.23
C PRO A 172 -15.77 12.25 -41.31
N LYS A 173 -15.15 12.08 -42.48
CA LYS A 173 -14.03 11.14 -42.67
C LYS A 173 -12.77 11.62 -41.94
N LEU A 174 -12.53 12.92 -41.93
CA LEU A 174 -11.40 13.51 -41.21
C LEU A 174 -11.60 13.43 -39.71
N GLN A 175 -12.80 13.72 -39.22
CA GLN A 175 -13.14 13.60 -37.80
C GLN A 175 -12.93 12.15 -37.31
N HIS A 176 -13.45 11.18 -38.06
CA HIS A 176 -13.27 9.76 -37.76
C HIS A 176 -11.79 9.35 -37.75
N ALA A 177 -11.04 9.71 -38.81
CA ALA A 177 -9.64 9.36 -38.91
C ALA A 177 -8.82 10.00 -37.78
N ALA A 178 -9.03 11.29 -37.50
CA ALA A 178 -8.27 12.02 -36.51
C ALA A 178 -8.52 11.53 -35.07
N GLY A 179 -9.74 11.10 -34.75
CA GLY A 179 -10.02 10.41 -33.48
C GLY A 179 -9.31 9.04 -33.37
N GLY A 180 -9.19 8.32 -34.49
CA GLY A 180 -8.38 7.10 -34.57
C GLY A 180 -6.89 7.35 -34.29
N VAL A 181 -6.34 8.43 -34.84
CA VAL A 181 -4.94 8.86 -34.59
C VAL A 181 -4.71 9.18 -33.13
N LEU A 182 -5.60 9.97 -32.54
CA LEU A 182 -5.52 10.35 -31.14
C LEU A 182 -5.47 9.09 -30.25
N THR A 183 -6.35 8.12 -30.52
CA THR A 183 -6.38 6.84 -29.81
C THR A 183 -5.07 6.06 -29.98
N GLN A 184 -4.53 6.01 -31.20
CA GLN A 184 -3.28 5.31 -31.51
C GLN A 184 -2.06 5.96 -30.84
N ALA A 185 -1.96 7.30 -30.90
CA ALA A 185 -0.89 8.07 -30.28
C ALA A 185 -0.87 7.86 -28.76
N ILE A 186 -2.04 7.94 -28.11
CA ILE A 186 -2.16 7.67 -26.67
C ILE A 186 -1.74 6.24 -26.35
N SER A 187 -2.21 5.26 -27.14
CA SER A 187 -1.85 3.84 -26.95
C SER A 187 -0.35 3.57 -27.14
N ALA A 188 0.34 4.41 -27.93
CA ALA A 188 1.78 4.37 -28.11
C ALA A 188 2.56 5.06 -26.96
N GLY A 189 1.87 5.65 -25.98
CA GLY A 189 2.49 6.32 -24.83
C GLY A 189 3.03 7.71 -25.14
N VAL A 190 2.43 8.42 -26.10
CA VAL A 190 2.79 9.81 -26.42
C VAL A 190 2.55 10.73 -25.20
N GLU A 191 3.46 11.68 -25.01
CA GLU A 191 3.43 12.64 -23.90
C GLU A 191 2.24 13.61 -24.00
N ALA A 192 1.78 14.13 -22.86
CA ALA A 192 0.60 15.00 -22.80
C ALA A 192 0.72 16.27 -23.63
N SER A 193 1.93 16.84 -23.75
CA SER A 193 2.20 18.04 -24.57
C SER A 193 1.97 17.81 -26.06
N ASP A 194 2.22 16.59 -26.55
CA ASP A 194 2.02 16.25 -27.95
C ASP A 194 0.56 15.87 -28.21
N VAL A 195 -0.10 15.22 -27.25
CA VAL A 195 -1.56 15.03 -27.28
C VAL A 195 -2.29 16.37 -27.31
N GLU A 196 -1.82 17.39 -26.60
CA GLU A 196 -2.40 18.74 -26.63
C GLU A 196 -2.38 19.34 -28.03
N LYS A 197 -1.28 19.19 -28.77
CA LYS A 197 -1.17 19.64 -30.16
C LYS A 197 -2.15 18.90 -31.08
N ILE A 198 -2.32 17.59 -30.87
CA ILE A 198 -3.30 16.78 -31.61
C ILE A 198 -4.72 17.29 -31.32
N CYS A 199 -5.07 17.53 -30.05
CA CYS A 199 -6.36 18.08 -29.65
C CYS A 199 -6.61 19.48 -30.22
N LEU A 200 -5.56 20.32 -30.34
CA LEU A 200 -5.66 21.63 -30.98
C LEU A 200 -6.09 21.48 -32.45
N GLY A 201 -5.43 20.59 -33.20
CA GLY A 201 -5.79 20.29 -34.59
C GLY A 201 -7.20 19.71 -34.75
N LEU A 202 -7.63 18.85 -33.81
CA LEU A 202 -9.01 18.33 -33.79
C LEU A 202 -10.05 19.43 -33.57
N ARG A 203 -9.76 20.42 -32.72
CA ARG A 203 -10.65 21.58 -32.51
C ARG A 203 -10.77 22.46 -33.75
N GLU A 204 -9.71 22.58 -34.54
CA GLU A 204 -9.75 23.31 -35.82
C GLU A 204 -10.65 22.63 -36.86
N LEU A 205 -10.85 21.31 -36.78
CA LEU A 205 -11.84 20.59 -37.60
C LEU A 205 -13.29 20.84 -37.14
N GLY A 206 -13.49 21.39 -35.94
CA GLY A 206 -14.79 21.74 -35.38
C GLY A 206 -15.01 21.14 -33.98
N PRO A 207 -15.87 21.75 -33.16
CA PRO A 207 -16.11 21.33 -31.77
C PRO A 207 -16.73 19.93 -31.67
N GLU A 208 -17.54 19.54 -32.68
CA GLU A 208 -18.18 18.22 -32.78
C GLU A 208 -17.16 17.07 -32.74
N THR A 209 -15.92 17.33 -33.18
CA THR A 209 -14.84 16.34 -33.28
C THR A 209 -14.42 15.83 -31.90
N MET A 210 -14.42 16.69 -30.87
CA MET A 210 -14.08 16.30 -29.50
C MET A 210 -15.22 15.55 -28.80
N THR A 211 -16.46 15.68 -29.29
CA THR A 211 -17.62 14.93 -28.81
C THR A 211 -17.86 13.62 -29.55
N SER A 212 -16.99 13.27 -30.50
CA SER A 212 -17.11 12.05 -31.30
C SER A 212 -16.88 10.80 -30.45
N SER A 213 -17.45 9.68 -30.89
CA SER A 213 -17.21 8.36 -30.25
C SER A 213 -15.72 8.00 -30.19
N GLU A 214 -14.94 8.47 -31.16
CA GLU A 214 -13.52 8.22 -31.32
C GLU A 214 -12.70 8.98 -30.29
N ALA A 215 -13.08 10.22 -29.96
CA ALA A 215 -12.49 10.94 -28.82
C ALA A 215 -12.80 10.22 -27.49
N GLY A 216 -13.99 9.61 -27.37
CA GLY A 216 -14.31 8.73 -26.25
C GLY A 216 -13.38 7.51 -26.15
N HIS A 217 -13.03 6.87 -27.28
CA HIS A 217 -12.05 5.77 -27.30
C HIS A 217 -10.63 6.22 -26.93
N ALA A 218 -10.24 7.43 -27.32
CA ALA A 218 -8.98 8.02 -26.89
C ALA A 218 -8.91 8.22 -25.37
N LEU A 219 -10.01 8.70 -24.76
CA LEU A 219 -10.13 8.83 -23.31
C LEU A 219 -10.07 7.46 -22.62
N GLU A 220 -10.73 6.44 -23.17
CA GLU A 220 -10.66 5.04 -22.69
C GLU A 220 -9.23 4.50 -22.73
N ALA A 221 -8.48 4.74 -23.82
CA ALA A 221 -7.08 4.33 -23.94
C ALA A 221 -6.18 5.05 -22.92
N ALA A 222 -6.35 6.36 -22.72
CA ALA A 222 -5.58 7.14 -21.76
C ALA A 222 -5.83 6.66 -20.32
N ALA A 223 -7.10 6.42 -20.00
CA ALA A 223 -7.54 5.89 -18.72
C ALA A 223 -6.93 4.50 -18.45
N LYS A 224 -6.98 3.59 -19.43
CA LYS A 224 -6.36 2.25 -19.34
C LYS A 224 -4.87 2.28 -19.05
N MET A 225 -4.18 3.26 -19.61
CA MET A 225 -2.74 3.46 -19.40
C MET A 225 -2.39 4.13 -18.08
N GLY A 226 -3.36 4.67 -17.35
CA GLY A 226 -3.07 5.44 -16.13
C GLY A 226 -2.47 6.82 -16.39
N ASN A 227 -2.58 7.35 -17.62
CA ASN A 227 -1.97 8.63 -17.99
C ASN A 227 -2.88 9.80 -17.57
N ARG A 228 -2.85 10.12 -16.28
CA ARG A 228 -3.71 11.16 -15.69
C ARG A 228 -3.61 12.53 -16.39
N PRO A 229 -2.41 13.06 -16.72
CA PRO A 229 -2.29 14.32 -17.48
C PRO A 229 -3.04 14.31 -18.81
N VAL A 230 -3.00 13.20 -19.55
CA VAL A 230 -3.73 13.07 -20.82
C VAL A 230 -5.24 12.97 -20.59
N VAL A 231 -5.68 12.24 -19.57
CA VAL A 231 -7.11 12.17 -19.20
C VAL A 231 -7.65 13.54 -18.85
N ASP A 232 -6.97 14.28 -17.97
CA ASP A 232 -7.39 15.63 -17.55
C ASP A 232 -7.40 16.59 -18.75
N LEU A 233 -6.39 16.51 -19.61
CA LEU A 233 -6.34 17.26 -20.86
C LEU A 233 -7.59 16.96 -21.71
N LEU A 234 -7.87 15.70 -22.05
CA LEU A 234 -9.02 15.33 -22.88
C LEU A 234 -10.36 15.83 -22.30
N LEU A 235 -10.54 15.72 -20.98
CA LEU A 235 -11.73 16.26 -20.31
C LEU A 235 -11.81 17.79 -20.43
N MET A 236 -10.70 18.51 -20.23
CA MET A 236 -10.63 19.96 -20.45
C MET A 236 -10.92 20.37 -21.90
N GLN A 237 -10.60 19.49 -22.86
CA GLN A 237 -10.92 19.68 -24.28
C GLN A 237 -12.39 19.43 -24.63
N GLY A 238 -13.23 19.05 -23.66
CA GLY A 238 -14.65 18.79 -23.85
C GLY A 238 -14.98 17.37 -24.32
N VAL A 239 -14.04 16.42 -24.21
CA VAL A 239 -14.36 15.00 -24.44
C VAL A 239 -15.27 14.52 -23.31
N PRO A 240 -16.49 14.01 -23.60
CA PRO A 240 -17.39 13.56 -22.56
C PRO A 240 -16.81 12.35 -21.81
N ALA A 241 -16.84 12.41 -20.49
CA ALA A 241 -16.50 11.25 -19.66
C ALA A 241 -17.51 10.13 -19.91
N THR A 242 -17.01 8.90 -20.09
CA THR A 242 -17.86 7.72 -20.32
C THR A 242 -17.60 6.67 -19.25
N LEU A 243 -18.62 5.85 -18.98
CA LEU A 243 -18.49 4.71 -18.06
C LEU A 243 -17.40 3.72 -18.52
N ARG A 244 -17.22 3.55 -19.84
CA ARG A 244 -16.15 2.73 -20.41
C ARG A 244 -14.76 3.25 -20.05
N ALA A 245 -14.56 4.56 -20.08
CA ALA A 245 -13.29 5.16 -19.64
C ALA A 245 -13.05 4.95 -18.14
N ALA A 246 -14.10 5.04 -17.31
CA ALA A 246 -13.99 4.77 -15.89
C ALA A 246 -13.61 3.29 -15.61
N HIS A 247 -14.23 2.33 -16.32
CA HIS A 247 -13.84 0.92 -16.26
C HIS A 247 -12.40 0.67 -16.71
N ALA A 248 -11.99 1.32 -17.80
CA ALA A 248 -10.65 1.20 -18.32
C ALA A 248 -9.61 1.70 -17.30
N ALA A 249 -9.89 2.82 -16.63
CA ALA A 249 -9.06 3.33 -15.53
C ALA A 249 -8.94 2.29 -14.40
N GLU A 250 -10.06 1.72 -13.96
CA GLU A 250 -10.08 0.77 -12.85
C GLU A 250 -9.28 -0.52 -13.14
N GLN A 251 -9.40 -1.03 -14.37
CA GLN A 251 -8.67 -2.21 -14.83
C GLN A 251 -7.21 -1.91 -15.20
N GLY A 252 -6.81 -0.64 -15.19
CA GLY A 252 -5.48 -0.18 -15.55
C GLY A 252 -4.39 -0.63 -14.56
N LYS A 253 -3.15 -0.76 -15.05
CA LYS A 253 -2.01 -1.23 -14.25
C LYS A 253 -1.43 -0.19 -13.27
N ALA A 254 -1.96 1.03 -13.25
CA ALA A 254 -1.32 2.19 -12.60
C ALA A 254 -1.45 2.28 -11.07
N GLY A 255 -1.82 1.18 -10.40
CA GLY A 255 -1.88 1.11 -8.93
C GLY A 255 -2.85 2.13 -8.32
N LYS A 256 -2.52 2.71 -7.16
CA LYS A 256 -3.44 3.59 -6.39
C LYS A 256 -3.99 4.79 -7.16
N HIS A 257 -3.24 5.34 -8.12
CA HIS A 257 -3.68 6.48 -8.93
C HIS A 257 -4.81 6.11 -9.90
N SER A 258 -4.94 4.83 -10.26
CA SER A 258 -5.99 4.35 -11.16
C SER A 258 -7.37 4.41 -10.51
N ALA A 259 -7.46 4.12 -9.20
CA ALA A 259 -8.72 4.16 -8.45
C ALA A 259 -9.30 5.59 -8.36
N GLU A 260 -8.45 6.59 -8.07
CA GLU A 260 -8.87 7.99 -8.00
C GLU A 260 -9.32 8.49 -9.39
N MET A 261 -8.58 8.14 -10.44
CA MET A 261 -8.94 8.47 -11.82
C MET A 261 -10.22 7.80 -12.28
N ALA A 262 -10.41 6.52 -11.94
CA ALA A 262 -11.65 5.80 -12.23
C ALA A 262 -12.85 6.45 -11.53
N LYS A 263 -12.69 6.87 -10.26
CA LYS A 263 -13.71 7.62 -9.53
C LYS A 263 -14.06 8.93 -10.23
N ASP A 264 -13.07 9.75 -10.58
CA ASP A 264 -13.33 11.05 -11.21
C ASP A 264 -14.03 10.90 -12.57
N LEU A 265 -13.61 9.94 -13.38
CA LEU A 265 -14.25 9.60 -14.66
C LEU A 265 -15.68 9.08 -14.45
N PHE A 266 -15.89 8.23 -13.45
CA PHE A 266 -17.21 7.73 -13.09
C PHE A 266 -18.13 8.89 -12.68
N MET A 267 -17.69 9.74 -11.76
CA MET A 267 -18.42 10.94 -11.32
C MET A 267 -18.76 11.87 -12.49
N ALA A 268 -17.78 12.15 -13.35
CA ALA A 268 -17.96 12.99 -14.52
C ALA A 268 -18.99 12.38 -15.50
N SER A 269 -18.97 11.06 -15.70
CA SER A 269 -19.94 10.36 -16.57
C SER A 269 -21.38 10.44 -16.04
N GLN A 270 -21.55 10.60 -14.73
CA GLN A 270 -22.85 10.65 -14.06
C GLN A 270 -23.36 12.07 -13.80
N GLN A 271 -22.63 13.13 -14.17
CA GLN A 271 -23.05 14.52 -13.89
C GLN A 271 -24.45 14.88 -14.43
N THR A 272 -24.94 14.16 -15.43
CA THR A 272 -26.27 14.37 -16.00
C THR A 272 -27.40 13.62 -15.27
N GLN A 273 -27.06 12.64 -14.44
CA GLN A 273 -28.02 11.77 -13.74
C GLN A 273 -27.92 12.03 -12.23
N LYS A 274 -29.02 12.48 -11.61
CA LYS A 274 -29.12 12.62 -10.14
C LYS A 274 -29.31 11.26 -9.46
N LEU A 275 -28.42 10.31 -9.73
CA LEU A 275 -28.45 8.97 -9.15
C LEU A 275 -27.49 8.87 -7.96
N ASP A 276 -27.84 8.00 -7.01
CA ASP A 276 -26.93 7.58 -5.95
C ASP A 276 -25.77 6.79 -6.57
N LEU A 277 -24.56 7.29 -6.38
CA LEU A 277 -23.37 6.85 -7.10
C LEU A 277 -22.85 5.48 -6.64
N LEU A 278 -22.97 5.17 -5.34
CA LEU A 278 -22.50 3.90 -4.79
C LEU A 278 -23.31 2.69 -5.27
N PRO A 279 -24.67 2.71 -5.26
CA PRO A 279 -25.45 1.64 -5.88
C PRO A 279 -25.01 1.35 -7.32
N LEU A 280 -24.84 2.41 -8.11
CA LEU A 280 -24.49 2.31 -9.51
C LEU A 280 -23.07 1.74 -9.69
N ALA A 281 -22.08 2.19 -8.92
CA ALA A 281 -20.73 1.64 -8.97
C ALA A 281 -20.69 0.14 -8.63
N ILE A 282 -21.51 -0.30 -7.67
CA ILE A 282 -21.64 -1.72 -7.31
C ILE A 282 -22.31 -2.51 -8.45
N GLU A 283 -23.37 -1.95 -9.06
CA GLU A 283 -24.10 -2.59 -10.17
C GLU A 283 -23.24 -2.73 -11.43
N GLU A 284 -22.42 -1.73 -11.72
CA GLU A 284 -21.45 -1.75 -12.81
C GLU A 284 -20.23 -2.63 -12.50
N ARG A 285 -20.12 -3.21 -11.30
CA ARG A 285 -18.98 -4.04 -10.84
C ARG A 285 -17.66 -3.27 -10.84
N MET A 286 -17.68 -2.08 -10.26
CA MET A 286 -16.52 -1.20 -10.09
C MET A 286 -16.05 -1.16 -8.62
N PRO A 287 -15.36 -2.21 -8.12
CA PRO A 287 -15.01 -2.33 -6.71
C PRO A 287 -14.11 -1.21 -6.16
N LEU A 288 -13.13 -0.74 -6.93
CA LEU A 288 -12.22 0.33 -6.50
C LEU A 288 -12.92 1.69 -6.46
N VAL A 289 -13.83 1.93 -7.41
CA VAL A 289 -14.65 3.15 -7.40
C VAL A 289 -15.62 3.13 -6.23
N ALA A 290 -16.31 1.99 -6.01
CA ALA A 290 -17.23 1.83 -4.89
C ALA A 290 -16.53 2.00 -3.53
N GLU A 291 -15.34 1.42 -3.38
CA GLU A 291 -14.50 1.63 -2.19
C GLU A 291 -14.14 3.10 -1.99
N ARG A 292 -13.72 3.81 -3.05
CA ARG A 292 -13.32 5.22 -2.95
C ARG A 292 -14.51 6.13 -2.62
N LEU A 293 -15.67 5.89 -3.21
CA LEU A 293 -16.91 6.62 -2.89
C LEU A 293 -17.31 6.46 -1.42
N LEU A 294 -17.10 5.27 -0.85
CA LEU A 294 -17.36 5.00 0.56
C LEU A 294 -16.34 5.72 1.47
N LEU A 295 -15.05 5.60 1.17
CA LEU A 295 -13.98 6.20 1.97
C LEU A 295 -14.00 7.73 1.96
N ASP A 296 -14.40 8.36 0.86
CA ASP A 296 -14.49 9.81 0.74
C ASP A 296 -15.79 10.37 1.38
N GLY A 297 -16.67 9.50 1.90
CA GLY A 297 -17.95 9.90 2.50
C GLY A 297 -18.95 10.47 1.49
N LEU A 298 -18.72 10.26 0.19
CA LEU A 298 -19.59 10.74 -0.89
C LEU A 298 -20.86 9.90 -1.04
N ALA A 299 -20.89 8.71 -0.44
CA ALA A 299 -22.06 7.86 -0.37
C ALA A 299 -22.35 7.45 1.08
N LYS A 300 -23.62 7.60 1.47
CA LYS A 300 -24.10 7.11 2.77
C LYS A 300 -24.56 5.68 2.61
N LEU A 301 -23.98 4.75 3.38
CA LEU A 301 -24.46 3.36 3.40
C LEU A 301 -25.96 3.30 3.73
N ASP A 302 -26.45 4.19 4.59
CA ASP A 302 -27.85 4.25 5.02
C ASP A 302 -28.87 4.47 3.89
N SER A 303 -28.47 4.95 2.71
CA SER A 303 -29.37 5.03 1.57
C SER A 303 -29.60 3.67 0.88
N LEU A 304 -28.76 2.66 1.16
CA LEU A 304 -28.88 1.32 0.60
C LEU A 304 -29.89 0.47 1.40
N PRO A 305 -30.76 -0.31 0.75
CA PRO A 305 -31.61 -1.30 1.39
C PRO A 305 -30.82 -2.26 2.29
N GLY A 306 -31.28 -2.49 3.52
CA GLY A 306 -30.69 -3.43 4.49
C GLY A 306 -31.13 -4.89 4.30
N ASP A 307 -31.69 -5.25 3.15
CA ASP A 307 -32.20 -6.60 2.83
C ASP A 307 -31.09 -7.57 2.36
N GLY A 308 -29.84 -7.12 2.35
CA GLY A 308 -28.66 -7.83 1.86
C GLY A 308 -28.58 -7.98 0.35
N SER A 309 -29.48 -7.36 -0.43
CA SER A 309 -29.36 -7.33 -1.89
C SER A 309 -28.04 -6.68 -2.33
N PHE A 310 -27.63 -5.59 -1.68
CA PHE A 310 -26.37 -4.92 -1.96
C PHE A 310 -25.15 -5.68 -1.43
N ALA A 311 -25.25 -6.39 -0.31
CA ALA A 311 -24.18 -7.27 0.14
C ALA A 311 -23.87 -8.36 -0.90
N ARG A 312 -24.91 -8.96 -1.52
CA ARG A 312 -24.76 -9.92 -2.63
C ARG A 312 -24.14 -9.29 -3.87
N LYS A 313 -24.57 -8.08 -4.25
CA LYS A 313 -24.00 -7.36 -5.40
C LYS A 313 -22.55 -6.96 -5.15
N ALA A 314 -22.21 -6.43 -3.98
CA ALA A 314 -20.84 -6.07 -3.58
C ALA A 314 -19.92 -7.28 -3.58
N HIS A 315 -20.39 -8.43 -3.07
CA HIS A 315 -19.68 -9.69 -3.17
C HIS A 315 -19.45 -10.12 -4.63
N ALA A 316 -20.47 -10.06 -5.48
CA ALA A 316 -20.35 -10.39 -6.91
C ALA A 316 -19.44 -9.43 -7.69
N ALA A 317 -19.35 -8.17 -7.26
CA ALA A 317 -18.47 -7.15 -7.83
C ALA A 317 -17.03 -7.22 -7.30
N GLY A 318 -16.76 -7.99 -6.25
CA GLY A 318 -15.47 -7.98 -5.55
C GLY A 318 -15.19 -6.70 -4.77
N ALA A 319 -16.24 -5.96 -4.37
CA ALA A 319 -16.14 -4.72 -3.62
C ALA A 319 -16.01 -5.00 -2.12
N TRP A 320 -14.89 -5.60 -1.70
CA TRP A 320 -14.72 -6.20 -0.37
C TRP A 320 -14.80 -5.21 0.78
N THR A 321 -14.26 -4.00 0.61
CA THR A 321 -14.35 -2.93 1.61
C THR A 321 -15.79 -2.47 1.82
N VAL A 322 -16.55 -2.36 0.74
CA VAL A 322 -17.99 -2.03 0.80
C VAL A 322 -18.78 -3.17 1.42
N LEU A 323 -18.45 -4.42 1.08
CA LEU A 323 -19.07 -5.59 1.69
C LEU A 323 -18.84 -5.63 3.21
N ALA A 324 -17.61 -5.39 3.67
CA ALA A 324 -17.29 -5.34 5.09
C ALA A 324 -18.14 -4.30 5.83
N ALA A 325 -18.26 -3.09 5.26
CA ALA A 325 -19.05 -2.02 5.85
C ALA A 325 -20.57 -2.33 5.88
N LEU A 326 -21.10 -3.00 4.85
CA LEU A 326 -22.48 -3.49 4.83
C LEU A 326 -22.72 -4.55 5.93
N LEU A 327 -21.78 -5.48 6.11
CA LEU A 327 -21.88 -6.50 7.17
C LEU A 327 -21.79 -5.90 8.57
N GLU A 328 -20.98 -4.86 8.75
CA GLU A 328 -20.89 -4.12 10.03
C GLU A 328 -22.18 -3.36 10.38
N ARG A 329 -22.90 -2.87 9.36
CA ARG A 329 -24.24 -2.28 9.51
C ARG A 329 -25.30 -3.30 9.93
N GLY A 330 -25.02 -4.60 9.78
CA GLY A 330 -25.94 -5.69 10.10
C GLY A 330 -26.66 -6.28 8.89
N ASP A 331 -26.25 -5.95 7.66
CA ASP A 331 -26.82 -6.56 6.46
C ASP A 331 -26.55 -8.07 6.44
N PRO A 332 -27.50 -8.89 5.96
CA PRO A 332 -27.33 -10.33 5.94
C PRO A 332 -26.22 -10.77 4.97
N MET A 333 -25.45 -11.77 5.40
CA MET A 333 -24.30 -12.28 4.65
C MET A 333 -24.69 -12.86 3.29
N PRO A 334 -23.91 -12.59 2.22
CA PRO A 334 -24.25 -13.02 0.87
C PRO A 334 -24.07 -14.52 0.63
N CYS A 335 -23.24 -15.17 1.44
CA CYS A 335 -22.92 -16.60 1.36
C CYS A 335 -22.59 -17.14 2.76
N LYS A 336 -22.23 -18.43 2.86
CA LYS A 336 -21.89 -19.03 4.17
C LYS A 336 -20.72 -18.27 4.80
N PRO A 337 -20.83 -17.82 6.07
CA PRO A 337 -19.81 -16.99 6.72
C PRO A 337 -18.38 -17.50 6.59
N ARG A 338 -18.24 -18.82 6.75
CA ARG A 338 -16.97 -19.53 6.63
C ARG A 338 -16.29 -19.42 5.27
N LEU A 339 -17.06 -19.48 4.18
CA LEU A 339 -16.50 -19.35 2.82
C LEU A 339 -16.00 -17.92 2.59
N LEU A 340 -16.73 -16.93 3.09
CA LEU A 340 -16.34 -15.53 2.98
C LEU A 340 -15.12 -15.21 3.84
N LEU A 341 -15.03 -15.79 5.04
CA LEU A 341 -13.88 -15.68 5.92
C LEU A 341 -12.63 -16.29 5.30
N ASP A 342 -12.70 -17.53 4.79
CA ASP A 342 -11.56 -18.19 4.11
C ASP A 342 -11.07 -17.36 2.92
N TYR A 343 -11.99 -16.80 2.12
CA TYR A 343 -11.64 -15.88 1.05
C TYR A 343 -10.96 -14.60 1.58
N ALA A 344 -11.55 -13.93 2.58
CA ALA A 344 -11.02 -12.69 3.16
C ALA A 344 -9.60 -12.89 3.70
N LEU A 345 -9.37 -14.01 4.41
CA LEU A 345 -8.09 -14.45 4.94
C LEU A 345 -7.06 -14.70 3.83
N ARG A 346 -7.45 -15.38 2.74
CA ARG A 346 -6.59 -15.67 1.56
C ARG A 346 -6.38 -14.49 0.61
N ALA A 347 -7.27 -13.52 0.58
CA ALA A 347 -7.12 -12.30 -0.21
C ALA A 347 -6.44 -11.15 0.57
N GLY A 348 -6.44 -11.20 1.90
CA GLY A 348 -5.77 -10.23 2.77
C GLY A 348 -6.68 -9.07 3.16
N HIS A 349 -7.99 -9.29 3.16
CA HIS A 349 -8.99 -8.28 3.49
C HIS A 349 -9.33 -8.34 4.99
N ALA A 350 -8.49 -7.69 5.82
CA ALA A 350 -8.64 -7.68 7.28
C ALA A 350 -10.04 -7.21 7.73
N GLY A 351 -10.55 -6.10 7.18
CA GLY A 351 -11.87 -5.58 7.50
C GLY A 351 -12.99 -6.60 7.25
N LEU A 352 -12.97 -7.26 6.09
CA LEU A 352 -13.95 -8.29 5.77
C LEU A 352 -13.83 -9.51 6.69
N ALA A 353 -12.61 -9.95 7.01
CA ALA A 353 -12.38 -11.06 7.93
C ALA A 353 -12.95 -10.75 9.32
N ARG A 354 -12.73 -9.54 9.85
CA ARG A 354 -13.32 -9.08 11.12
C ARG A 354 -14.85 -9.13 11.09
N SER A 355 -15.47 -8.58 10.04
CA SER A 355 -16.94 -8.61 9.91
C SER A 355 -17.45 -10.05 9.87
N CYS A 356 -16.77 -10.95 9.14
CA CYS A 356 -17.15 -12.36 9.06
C CYS A 356 -17.08 -13.06 10.43
N LEU A 357 -16.00 -12.83 11.18
CA LEU A 357 -15.83 -13.42 12.52
C LEU A 357 -16.91 -12.95 13.49
N LYS A 358 -17.26 -11.66 13.46
CA LYS A 358 -18.36 -11.10 14.27
C LYS A 358 -19.70 -11.79 13.98
N HIS A 359 -19.97 -12.13 12.71
CA HIS A 359 -21.18 -12.84 12.30
C HIS A 359 -21.13 -14.35 12.58
N MET A 360 -19.94 -14.97 12.62
CA MET A 360 -19.79 -16.40 12.92
C MET A 360 -20.01 -16.74 14.41
N GLY A 361 -19.82 -15.77 15.31
CA GLY A 361 -19.92 -16.00 16.74
C GLY A 361 -18.91 -17.06 17.21
N GLU A 362 -19.39 -18.06 17.95
CA GLU A 362 -18.55 -19.08 18.59
C GLU A 362 -18.16 -20.26 17.66
N ASP A 363 -18.77 -20.38 16.48
CA ASP A 363 -18.53 -21.53 15.57
C ASP A 363 -17.21 -21.39 14.80
N THR A 364 -16.10 -21.62 15.51
CA THR A 364 -14.72 -21.44 15.02
C THR A 364 -13.94 -22.75 14.87
N LYS A 365 -14.62 -23.90 15.00
CA LYS A 365 -13.99 -25.24 15.14
C LYS A 365 -13.10 -25.72 13.99
N ASP A 366 -13.09 -25.00 12.85
CA ASP A 366 -12.29 -25.35 11.68
C ASP A 366 -11.45 -24.18 11.11
N MET A 367 -11.17 -23.17 11.93
CA MET A 367 -10.39 -21.99 11.48
C MET A 367 -8.90 -22.26 11.29
N ASP A 368 -8.37 -23.34 11.85
CA ASP A 368 -6.93 -23.65 11.85
C ASP A 368 -6.31 -23.63 10.45
N THR A 369 -7.00 -24.21 9.47
CA THR A 369 -6.52 -24.25 8.08
C THR A 369 -6.41 -22.84 7.47
N ALA A 370 -7.37 -21.96 7.78
CA ALA A 370 -7.39 -20.61 7.24
C ALA A 370 -6.35 -19.71 7.94
N LEU A 371 -6.20 -19.83 9.26
CA LEU A 371 -5.15 -19.15 10.03
C LEU A 371 -3.75 -19.59 9.61
N ARG A 372 -3.52 -20.89 9.41
CA ARG A 372 -2.26 -21.42 8.86
C ARG A 372 -1.95 -20.83 7.49
N THR A 373 -2.95 -20.78 6.60
CA THR A 373 -2.78 -20.17 5.28
C THR A 373 -2.37 -18.71 5.38
N CYS A 374 -2.96 -17.92 6.30
CA CYS A 374 -2.52 -16.54 6.52
C CYS A 374 -1.10 -16.44 7.06
N LEU A 375 -0.71 -17.28 8.03
CA LEU A 375 0.65 -17.32 8.55
C LEU A 375 1.66 -17.65 7.45
N ASP A 376 1.33 -18.59 6.56
CA ASP A 376 2.20 -18.98 5.45
C ASP A 376 2.38 -17.85 4.40
N HIS A 377 1.41 -16.93 4.30
CA HIS A 377 1.49 -15.74 3.45
C HIS A 377 2.01 -14.50 4.19
N GLY A 378 2.51 -14.64 5.44
CA GLY A 378 3.05 -13.53 6.23
C GLY A 378 2.00 -12.52 6.73
N ARG A 379 0.71 -12.91 6.80
CA ARG A 379 -0.40 -12.03 7.19
C ARG A 379 -0.70 -12.10 8.68
N THR A 380 0.32 -11.81 9.49
CA THR A 380 0.26 -11.93 10.96
C THR A 380 -0.76 -10.99 11.59
N GLU A 381 -1.00 -9.81 11.02
CA GLU A 381 -2.00 -8.85 11.53
C GLU A 381 -3.42 -9.44 11.50
N ILE A 382 -3.80 -10.07 10.38
CA ILE A 382 -5.13 -10.65 10.22
C ILE A 382 -5.30 -11.87 11.13
N VAL A 383 -4.26 -12.69 11.29
CA VAL A 383 -4.26 -13.82 12.22
C VAL A 383 -4.44 -13.34 13.65
N ARG A 384 -3.75 -12.28 14.05
CA ARG A 384 -3.85 -11.70 15.39
C ARG A 384 -5.24 -11.15 15.67
N GLU A 385 -5.80 -10.37 14.75
CA GLU A 385 -7.18 -9.87 14.88
C GLU A 385 -8.19 -11.02 14.92
N ALA A 386 -7.99 -12.05 14.11
CA ALA A 386 -8.82 -13.24 14.12
C ALA A 386 -8.74 -13.98 15.44
N LEU A 387 -7.52 -14.21 15.95
CA LEU A 387 -7.28 -14.82 17.26
C LEU A 387 -7.87 -13.98 18.39
N GLU A 388 -7.86 -12.64 18.29
CA GLU A 388 -8.48 -11.78 19.29
C GLU A 388 -10.00 -11.88 19.29
N VAL A 389 -10.65 -11.87 18.13
CA VAL A 389 -12.10 -12.06 18.05
C VAL A 389 -12.46 -13.45 18.57
N MET A 390 -11.70 -14.47 18.19
CA MET A 390 -11.86 -15.82 18.73
C MET A 390 -11.59 -15.88 20.24
N TRP A 391 -10.63 -15.11 20.73
CA TRP A 391 -10.30 -15.01 22.15
C TRP A 391 -11.44 -14.36 22.92
N LYS A 392 -11.96 -13.19 22.49
CA LYS A 392 -13.13 -12.54 23.10
C LYS A 392 -14.36 -13.44 23.11
N ALA A 393 -14.55 -14.24 22.05
CA ALA A 393 -15.64 -15.22 21.97
C ALA A 393 -15.43 -16.45 22.86
N ARG A 394 -14.20 -16.76 23.26
CA ARG A 394 -13.85 -17.95 24.07
C ARG A 394 -13.51 -17.63 25.52
N SER A 395 -13.07 -16.42 25.83
CA SER A 395 -12.82 -15.98 27.21
C SER A 395 -14.11 -15.97 28.03
N SER A 396 -15.27 -15.78 27.38
CA SER A 396 -16.58 -16.01 27.98
C SER A 396 -16.83 -17.47 28.40
N GLN A 397 -16.14 -18.44 27.81
CA GLN A 397 -16.26 -19.87 28.09
C GLN A 397 -15.13 -20.42 28.98
N TRP A 398 -13.98 -19.74 29.05
CA TRP A 398 -12.77 -20.19 29.77
C TRP A 398 -12.69 -19.71 31.23
N SER A 399 -13.78 -19.19 31.78
CA SER A 399 -13.88 -18.71 33.16
C SER A 399 -13.51 -19.75 34.24
N ASP A 400 -13.41 -21.04 33.90
CA ASP A 400 -13.04 -22.13 34.81
C ASP A 400 -11.56 -22.57 34.72
N GLY A 401 -10.75 -22.00 33.82
CA GLY A 401 -9.32 -22.28 33.79
C GLY A 401 -8.59 -21.73 35.04
N PRO A 402 -7.58 -22.43 35.60
CA PRO A 402 -6.87 -21.95 36.78
C PRO A 402 -6.20 -20.59 36.46
N PRO A 403 -6.57 -19.50 37.15
CA PRO A 403 -6.02 -18.18 36.84
C PRO A 403 -4.52 -18.13 37.11
N LEU A 404 -3.77 -17.35 36.32
CA LEU A 404 -2.36 -16.98 36.61
C LEU A 404 -2.14 -16.48 38.06
N LEU A 405 -3.19 -16.02 38.73
CA LEU A 405 -3.19 -15.54 40.11
C LEU A 405 -3.07 -16.62 41.17
N THR A 406 -3.12 -17.90 40.79
CA THR A 406 -2.66 -18.96 41.67
C THR A 406 -1.14 -18.99 41.81
N LEU A 407 -0.40 -18.21 41.02
CA LEU A 407 1.05 -18.30 40.89
C LEU A 407 1.85 -17.12 41.45
N GLU A 408 1.23 -16.17 42.16
CA GLU A 408 1.98 -15.06 42.76
C GLU A 408 2.52 -15.30 44.18
N VAL A 409 3.86 -15.33 44.21
CA VAL A 409 4.81 -14.56 45.03
C VAL A 409 4.58 -14.46 46.55
N GLY A 410 4.81 -15.55 47.27
CA GLY A 410 5.45 -15.47 48.59
C GLY A 410 6.92 -14.99 48.48
N PRO A 411 7.56 -14.50 49.54
CA PRO A 411 8.96 -14.04 49.50
C PRO A 411 10.01 -15.13 49.24
N SER A 412 9.62 -16.39 48.99
CA SER A 412 10.46 -17.46 48.42
C SER A 412 10.29 -17.65 46.91
N ASP A 413 9.42 -16.86 46.29
CA ASP A 413 8.83 -17.18 44.99
C ASP A 413 9.27 -16.14 43.97
N GLN A 414 10.57 -16.13 43.68
CA GLN A 414 11.11 -15.30 42.61
C GLN A 414 10.64 -15.87 41.26
N PRO A 415 10.21 -15.00 40.32
CA PRO A 415 10.01 -15.42 38.92
C PRO A 415 11.32 -16.03 38.39
N ALA A 416 11.28 -16.75 37.28
CA ALA A 416 12.52 -17.28 36.73
C ALA A 416 13.53 -16.15 36.45
N GLU A 417 14.75 -16.31 36.95
CA GLU A 417 15.80 -15.30 36.88
C GLU A 417 16.92 -15.74 35.91
N CYS A 418 17.57 -14.75 35.30
CA CYS A 418 18.75 -14.99 34.49
C CYS A 418 19.88 -15.52 35.37
N SER A 419 20.39 -16.71 35.05
CA SER A 419 21.52 -17.33 35.77
C SER A 419 22.84 -16.53 35.77
N ILE A 420 22.92 -15.44 34.98
CA ILE A 420 24.11 -14.60 34.84
C ILE A 420 23.96 -13.29 35.63
N CYS A 421 22.85 -12.55 35.45
CA CYS A 421 22.62 -11.25 36.10
C CYS A 421 21.56 -11.25 37.20
N PHE A 422 20.84 -12.36 37.38
CA PHE A 422 19.72 -12.52 38.32
C PHE A 422 18.51 -11.60 38.07
N GLU A 423 18.42 -10.98 36.90
CA GLU A 423 17.22 -10.24 36.49
C GLU A 423 16.11 -11.20 36.05
N SER A 424 14.85 -10.80 36.26
CA SER A 424 13.68 -11.59 35.87
C SER A 424 13.63 -11.84 34.36
N LEU A 425 13.55 -13.10 33.94
CA LEU A 425 13.62 -13.52 32.55
C LEU A 425 12.48 -12.98 31.69
N TYR A 426 11.26 -12.94 32.23
CA TYR A 426 10.05 -12.49 31.50
C TYR A 426 10.14 -11.06 30.96
N THR A 427 11.11 -10.26 31.40
CA THR A 427 11.33 -8.91 30.90
C THR A 427 12.08 -8.87 29.57
N ASN A 428 13.00 -9.82 29.32
CA ASN A 428 13.84 -9.83 28.13
C ASN A 428 14.47 -11.22 27.89
N PRO A 429 13.66 -12.28 27.67
CA PRO A 429 14.17 -13.65 27.59
C PRO A 429 15.00 -13.87 26.33
N GLY A 430 16.13 -14.55 26.47
CA GLY A 430 17.09 -14.87 25.43
C GLY A 430 17.48 -16.34 25.43
N VAL A 431 17.80 -16.84 24.24
CA VAL A 431 18.17 -18.23 23.97
C VAL A 431 19.41 -18.30 23.09
N PHE A 432 20.13 -19.42 23.18
CA PHE A 432 21.26 -19.73 22.32
C PHE A 432 20.82 -20.65 21.19
N VAL A 433 21.15 -20.31 19.94
CA VAL A 433 20.74 -21.05 18.74
C VAL A 433 21.92 -21.49 17.87
N ASN A 434 21.72 -22.55 17.08
CA ASN A 434 22.66 -23.06 16.08
C ASN A 434 22.63 -22.22 14.79
N GLU A 435 23.34 -22.66 13.75
CA GLU A 435 23.39 -21.98 12.44
C GLU A 435 22.03 -21.98 11.71
N GLU A 436 21.15 -22.91 12.05
CA GLU A 436 19.79 -23.02 11.51
C GLU A 436 18.77 -22.17 12.28
N GLY A 437 19.19 -21.47 13.33
CA GLY A 437 18.32 -20.68 14.20
C GLY A 437 17.52 -21.52 15.22
N LEU A 438 17.90 -22.78 15.42
CA LEU A 438 17.26 -23.69 16.39
C LEU A 438 18.01 -23.67 17.71
N ARG A 439 17.26 -23.69 18.83
CA ARG A 439 17.83 -23.60 20.16
C ARG A 439 18.64 -24.85 20.54
N VAL A 440 19.81 -24.64 21.12
CA VAL A 440 20.81 -25.71 21.37
C VAL A 440 20.78 -26.31 22.77
N CYS A 441 20.14 -25.65 23.74
CA CYS A 441 20.06 -26.16 25.12
C CYS A 441 18.86 -25.59 25.88
N GLY A 442 18.45 -26.26 26.95
CA GLY A 442 17.30 -25.90 27.78
C GLY A 442 17.48 -24.67 28.70
N HIS A 443 18.59 -23.95 28.61
CA HIS A 443 18.83 -22.76 29.44
C HIS A 443 18.26 -21.50 28.80
N PHE A 444 17.61 -20.67 29.61
CA PHE A 444 17.22 -19.30 29.27
C PHE A 444 18.10 -18.31 30.05
N THR A 445 18.40 -17.18 29.43
CA THR A 445 19.14 -16.06 30.03
C THR A 445 18.47 -14.76 29.58
N CYS A 446 18.73 -13.61 30.19
CA CYS A 446 18.30 -12.37 29.56
C CYS A 446 19.08 -12.17 28.24
N LEU A 447 18.45 -11.54 27.25
CA LEU A 447 19.06 -11.32 25.92
C LEU A 447 20.41 -10.61 26.03
N THR A 448 20.51 -9.60 26.88
CA THR A 448 21.75 -8.83 27.08
C THR A 448 22.91 -9.70 27.55
N CYS A 449 22.68 -10.62 28.49
CA CYS A 449 23.72 -11.56 28.90
C CYS A 449 24.04 -12.59 27.81
N ALA A 450 23.04 -13.06 27.06
CA ALA A 450 23.26 -13.98 25.95
C ALA A 450 24.14 -13.34 24.85
N GLU A 451 23.86 -12.09 24.49
CA GLU A 451 24.64 -11.30 23.53
C GLU A 451 26.06 -11.04 24.04
N HIS A 452 26.22 -10.71 25.33
CA HIS A 452 27.54 -10.53 25.93
C HIS A 452 28.41 -11.79 25.82
N VAL A 453 27.84 -12.97 26.09
CA VAL A 453 28.55 -14.26 25.93
C VAL A 453 28.94 -14.49 24.47
N GLN A 454 28.07 -14.13 23.52
CA GLN A 454 28.36 -14.25 22.08
C GLN A 454 29.49 -13.31 21.66
N ASP A 455 29.44 -12.05 22.09
CA ASP A 455 30.42 -11.03 21.74
C ASP A 455 31.79 -11.35 22.33
N GLU A 456 31.86 -11.79 23.60
CA GLU A 456 33.12 -12.20 24.24
C GLU A 456 33.78 -13.39 23.51
N ALA A 457 32.98 -14.40 23.12
CA ALA A 457 33.47 -15.52 22.33
C ALA A 457 34.01 -15.07 20.95
N SER A 458 33.30 -14.14 20.32
CA SER A 458 33.70 -13.56 19.03
C SER A 458 34.99 -12.75 19.14
N GLU A 459 35.17 -11.96 20.20
CA GLU A 459 36.39 -11.20 20.46
C GLU A 459 37.59 -12.10 20.74
N ARG A 460 37.42 -13.15 21.57
CA ARG A 460 38.48 -14.16 21.81
C ARG A 460 38.91 -14.83 20.51
N PHE A 461 37.96 -15.17 19.63
CA PHE A 461 38.26 -15.74 18.32
C PHE A 461 39.00 -14.74 17.41
N ARG A 462 38.62 -13.46 17.41
CA ARG A 462 39.33 -12.40 16.67
C ARG A 462 40.76 -12.22 17.18
N ALA A 463 40.95 -12.14 18.49
CA ALA A 463 42.27 -11.99 19.11
C ALA A 463 43.20 -13.17 18.80
N TRP A 464 42.66 -14.39 18.74
CA TRP A 464 43.42 -15.55 18.29
C TRP A 464 43.85 -15.43 16.82
N ARG A 465 42.94 -15.00 15.94
CA ARG A 465 43.21 -14.86 14.50
C ARG A 465 44.28 -13.81 14.20
N THR A 466 44.34 -12.72 14.97
CA THR A 466 45.31 -11.63 14.75
C THR A 466 46.70 -11.95 15.29
N ARG A 467 46.82 -12.73 16.36
CA ARG A 467 48.12 -13.01 17.01
C ARG A 467 49.07 -13.87 16.19
N ARG A 468 48.61 -14.58 15.13
CA ARG A 468 49.43 -15.40 14.21
C ARG A 468 50.42 -16.36 14.91
N GLU A 469 50.27 -16.66 16.20
CA GLU A 469 51.15 -17.58 16.90
C GLU A 469 50.71 -19.02 16.58
N PRO A 470 51.52 -19.81 15.84
CA PRO A 470 51.14 -21.13 15.37
C PRO A 470 50.98 -22.19 16.48
N ARG A 471 51.15 -21.80 17.76
CA ARG A 471 51.14 -22.71 18.91
C ARG A 471 49.92 -22.59 19.81
N ILE A 472 49.05 -21.58 19.63
CA ILE A 472 47.84 -21.45 20.45
C ILE A 472 46.70 -22.22 19.76
N PRO A 473 46.08 -23.23 20.40
CA PRO A 473 44.92 -23.91 19.83
C PRO A 473 43.76 -22.92 19.60
N LYS A 474 43.01 -23.12 18.51
CA LYS A 474 41.82 -22.31 18.20
C LYS A 474 40.89 -22.31 19.42
N PRO A 475 40.49 -21.15 19.96
CA PRO A 475 39.54 -21.13 21.07
C PRO A 475 38.24 -21.81 20.63
N PRO A 476 37.55 -22.53 21.53
CA PRO A 476 36.23 -23.05 21.22
C PRO A 476 35.31 -21.91 20.78
N GLY A 477 34.33 -22.23 19.94
CA GLY A 477 33.29 -21.27 19.55
C GLY A 477 32.46 -20.80 20.75
N PRO A 478 31.44 -19.95 20.50
CA PRO A 478 30.50 -19.56 21.53
C PRO A 478 29.87 -20.81 22.16
N ALA A 479 29.84 -20.87 23.49
CA ALA A 479 29.27 -21.98 24.22
C ALA A 479 28.43 -21.47 25.39
N CYS A 480 27.29 -22.11 25.65
CA CYS A 480 26.41 -21.76 26.77
C CYS A 480 27.23 -21.82 28.08
N PRO A 481 27.17 -20.78 28.95
CA PRO A 481 27.99 -20.75 30.17
C PRO A 481 27.58 -21.82 31.19
N LEU A 482 26.35 -22.35 31.10
CA LEU A 482 25.82 -23.34 32.03
C LEU A 482 26.15 -24.78 31.61
N CYS A 483 25.85 -25.15 30.36
CA CYS A 483 26.02 -26.53 29.88
C CYS A 483 27.12 -26.72 28.83
N ARG A 484 27.77 -25.64 28.40
CA ARG A 484 28.82 -25.64 27.37
C ARG A 484 28.37 -26.14 25.99
N ALA A 485 27.05 -26.20 25.73
CA ALA A 485 26.52 -26.45 24.39
C ALA A 485 27.00 -25.35 23.42
N SER A 486 27.61 -25.76 22.30
CA SER A 486 28.08 -24.84 21.27
C SER A 486 26.90 -24.16 20.59
N PHE A 487 27.00 -22.87 20.32
CA PHE A 487 25.96 -22.10 19.65
C PHE A 487 26.56 -21.15 18.60
N ALA A 488 25.73 -20.71 17.65
CA ALA A 488 26.10 -19.78 16.58
C ALA A 488 25.66 -18.34 16.90
N ALA A 489 24.47 -18.16 17.49
CA ALA A 489 23.95 -16.85 17.86
C ALA A 489 23.13 -16.86 19.16
N ALA A 490 22.98 -15.70 19.77
CA ALA A 490 22.00 -15.40 20.80
C ALA A 490 20.79 -14.70 20.16
N LEU A 491 19.58 -15.20 20.42
CA LEU A 491 18.31 -14.63 19.95
C LEU A 491 17.38 -14.36 21.12
N ARG A 492 16.47 -13.39 20.96
CA ARG A 492 15.37 -13.17 21.89
C ARG A 492 14.37 -14.31 21.73
N LEU A 493 13.81 -14.81 22.84
CA LEU A 493 12.62 -15.65 22.78
C LEU A 493 11.45 -14.76 22.36
N THR A 494 10.96 -14.94 21.14
CA THR A 494 9.95 -14.08 20.53
C THR A 494 8.64 -14.11 21.29
N ASP A 495 7.90 -13.01 21.32
CA ASP A 495 6.57 -13.01 21.89
C ASP A 495 5.64 -13.93 21.06
N PRO A 496 4.99 -14.95 21.65
CA PRO A 496 4.11 -15.86 20.92
C PRO A 496 2.87 -15.16 20.36
N THR A 497 2.47 -13.98 20.85
CA THR A 497 1.35 -13.21 20.26
C THR A 497 1.75 -12.49 18.97
N VAL A 498 3.05 -12.33 18.75
CA VAL A 498 3.63 -11.63 17.61
C VAL A 498 4.10 -12.63 16.54
N ASP A 499 4.93 -13.59 16.94
CA ASP A 499 5.47 -14.63 16.07
C ASP A 499 5.38 -15.99 16.76
N PRO A 500 4.20 -16.65 16.70
CA PRO A 500 3.98 -17.92 17.39
C PRO A 500 4.86 -19.05 16.84
N LYS A 501 5.19 -19.03 15.54
CA LYS A 501 6.01 -20.07 14.92
C LYS A 501 7.47 -19.95 15.36
N SER A 502 8.02 -18.73 15.39
CA SER A 502 9.37 -18.52 15.92
C SER A 502 9.43 -18.82 17.41
N PHE A 503 8.40 -18.45 18.20
CA PHE A 503 8.37 -18.81 19.62
C PHE A 503 8.42 -20.33 19.80
N PHE A 504 7.57 -21.06 19.08
CA PHE A 504 7.53 -22.52 19.14
C PHE A 504 8.90 -23.14 18.81
N ARG A 505 9.54 -22.68 17.72
CA ARG A 505 10.88 -23.16 17.31
C ARG A 505 11.96 -22.84 18.34
N LEU A 506 11.92 -21.65 18.95
CA LEU A 506 12.88 -21.22 19.96
C LEU A 506 12.60 -21.83 21.34
N ALA A 507 11.37 -22.27 21.61
CA ALA A 507 11.05 -23.01 22.83
C ALA A 507 11.55 -24.46 22.76
N CYS A 508 11.49 -25.08 21.57
CA CYS A 508 12.03 -26.42 21.31
C CYS A 508 13.55 -26.47 21.47
N VAL A 509 14.10 -27.60 21.93
CA VAL A 509 15.54 -27.89 21.88
C VAL A 509 15.72 -29.06 20.93
N LEU A 510 16.46 -28.86 19.83
CA LEU A 510 16.64 -29.89 18.82
C LEU A 510 17.70 -30.90 19.28
N GLU A 511 17.30 -32.15 19.45
CA GLU A 511 18.24 -33.27 19.57
C GLU A 511 18.60 -33.77 18.16
N PRO A 512 19.88 -34.11 17.86
CA PRO A 512 20.29 -34.47 16.51
C PRO A 512 19.48 -35.65 15.94
N GLY A 513 18.76 -35.40 14.84
CA GLY A 513 17.96 -36.40 14.14
C GLY A 513 16.50 -36.54 14.62
N GLU A 514 16.05 -35.69 15.55
CA GLU A 514 14.65 -35.63 15.97
C GLU A 514 13.86 -34.55 15.21
N ASP A 515 12.55 -34.74 15.08
CA ASP A 515 11.63 -33.71 14.60
C ASP A 515 11.56 -32.52 15.58
N ILE A 516 11.16 -31.34 15.09
CA ILE A 516 10.91 -30.17 15.95
C ILE A 516 9.63 -30.41 16.76
N VAL A 517 9.83 -30.86 18.00
CA VAL A 517 8.75 -31.15 18.95
C VAL A 517 9.05 -30.47 20.30
N LEU A 518 8.04 -29.81 20.85
CA LEU A 518 8.14 -29.14 22.14
C LEU A 518 7.86 -30.15 23.26
N LYS A 519 8.94 -30.63 23.91
CA LYS A 519 8.84 -31.51 25.07
C LYS A 519 8.34 -30.74 26.30
N ASP A 520 7.62 -31.42 27.19
CA ASP A 520 7.04 -30.91 28.44
C ASP A 520 7.99 -30.03 29.27
N LYS A 521 9.21 -30.54 29.54
CA LYS A 521 10.24 -29.83 30.31
C LYS A 521 10.68 -28.53 29.66
N TYR A 522 10.69 -28.47 28.32
CA TYR A 522 11.10 -27.27 27.59
C TYR A 522 9.96 -26.25 27.47
N ALA A 523 8.72 -26.72 27.37
CA ALA A 523 7.54 -25.88 27.46
C ALA A 523 7.44 -25.19 28.82
N MET A 524 7.60 -25.95 29.91
CA MET A 524 7.62 -25.40 31.28
C MET A 524 8.65 -24.27 31.41
N SER A 525 9.90 -24.52 31.03
CA SER A 525 10.94 -23.49 31.08
C SER A 525 10.67 -22.30 30.15
N ALA A 526 10.01 -22.51 29.00
CA ALA A 526 9.65 -21.41 28.11
C ALA A 526 8.53 -20.53 28.69
N ILE A 527 7.56 -21.14 29.38
CA ILE A 527 6.50 -20.42 30.10
C ILE A 527 7.11 -19.61 31.25
N GLU A 528 7.98 -20.22 32.04
CA GLU A 528 8.73 -19.55 33.11
C GLU A 528 9.58 -18.38 32.59
N ALA A 529 10.13 -18.51 31.38
CA ALA A 529 10.95 -17.47 30.78
C ALA A 529 10.13 -16.29 30.25
N ILE A 530 8.83 -16.46 29.95
CA ILE A 530 8.00 -15.40 29.34
C ILE A 530 6.88 -14.88 30.23
N LEU A 531 6.51 -15.63 31.27
CA LEU A 531 5.53 -15.25 32.28
C LEU A 531 6.20 -15.17 33.67
N PRO A 532 5.74 -14.28 34.55
CA PRO A 532 6.22 -14.14 35.93
C PRO A 532 5.64 -15.25 36.81
N VAL A 533 5.82 -16.51 36.42
CA VAL A 533 5.31 -17.68 37.14
C VAL A 533 6.41 -18.31 37.99
N ASN A 534 6.02 -18.83 39.16
CA ASN A 534 6.91 -19.67 39.96
C ASN A 534 6.81 -21.12 39.50
N ALA A 535 7.96 -21.71 39.16
CA ALA A 535 8.11 -23.08 38.69
C ALA A 535 7.43 -24.12 39.59
N SER A 536 7.66 -24.02 40.90
CA SER A 536 7.16 -25.00 41.88
C SER A 536 5.65 -24.94 42.08
N THR A 537 5.05 -23.75 41.98
CA THR A 537 3.59 -23.59 42.09
C THR A 537 2.89 -23.88 40.77
N PHE A 538 3.58 -23.66 39.64
CA PHE A 538 3.01 -23.87 38.31
C PHE A 538 3.13 -25.32 37.83
N ALA A 539 4.15 -26.08 38.27
CA ALA A 539 4.34 -27.47 37.86
C ALA A 539 3.07 -28.36 37.97
N PRO A 540 2.32 -28.39 39.09
CA PRO A 540 1.11 -29.22 39.16
C PRO A 540 0.00 -28.75 38.20
N ILE A 541 -0.14 -27.43 38.02
CA ILE A 541 -1.11 -26.86 37.06
C ILE A 541 -0.69 -27.21 35.63
N PHE A 542 0.61 -27.15 35.34
CA PHE A 542 1.16 -27.53 34.05
C PHE A 542 0.91 -29.01 33.73
N GLU A 543 1.06 -29.91 34.70
CA GLU A 543 0.73 -31.35 34.55
C GLU A 543 -0.74 -31.58 34.19
N GLU A 544 -1.66 -30.75 34.69
CA GLU A 544 -3.09 -30.80 34.36
C GLU A 544 -3.42 -30.19 32.99
N LEU A 545 -2.72 -29.12 32.61
CA LEU A 545 -2.93 -28.40 31.35
C LEU A 545 -2.28 -29.10 30.15
N TRP A 546 -1.15 -29.77 30.36
CA TRP A 546 -0.37 -30.39 29.29
C TRP A 546 -1.18 -31.39 28.44
N PRO A 547 -1.94 -32.35 29.02
CA PRO A 547 -2.78 -33.26 28.25
C PRO A 547 -3.92 -32.55 27.49
N GLN A 548 -4.36 -31.38 27.95
CA GLN A 548 -5.40 -30.61 27.28
C GLN A 548 -4.87 -29.92 26.03
N TRP A 549 -3.66 -29.34 26.13
CA TRP A 549 -2.98 -28.74 24.99
C TRP A 549 -2.48 -29.79 23.99
N CYS A 550 -2.29 -31.02 24.44
CA CYS A 550 -1.54 -32.04 23.74
C CYS A 550 -2.18 -33.44 23.88
N ALA A 551 -3.44 -33.54 23.48
CA ALA A 551 -4.27 -34.74 23.71
C ALA A 551 -3.72 -36.05 23.11
N ASP A 552 -2.91 -35.97 22.03
CA ASP A 552 -2.45 -37.16 21.27
C ASP A 552 -0.92 -37.30 21.21
N CYS A 553 -0.19 -36.60 22.07
CA CYS A 553 1.26 -36.49 21.91
C CYS A 553 2.05 -37.33 22.93
N THR A 554 2.51 -38.50 22.51
CA THR A 554 3.41 -39.33 23.34
C THR A 554 4.81 -38.75 23.45
N ASP A 555 5.27 -38.05 22.41
CA ASP A 555 6.67 -37.60 22.28
C ASP A 555 6.83 -36.07 22.39
N GLY A 556 5.74 -35.37 22.74
CA GLY A 556 5.69 -33.91 22.91
C GLY A 556 4.86 -33.17 21.86
N MET A 557 4.67 -31.88 22.09
CA MET A 557 3.74 -31.03 21.34
C MET A 557 4.30 -30.64 19.97
N ARG A 558 3.55 -30.91 18.89
CA ARG A 558 3.91 -30.44 17.54
C ARG A 558 3.45 -29.00 17.34
N GLU A 559 3.97 -28.33 16.30
CA GLU A 559 3.57 -26.96 15.95
C GLU A 559 2.05 -26.87 15.73
N ALA A 560 1.46 -27.90 15.12
CA ALA A 560 0.01 -27.99 14.90
C ALA A 560 -0.78 -27.96 16.22
N ASP A 561 -0.32 -28.67 17.25
CA ASP A 561 -0.97 -28.76 18.56
C ASP A 561 -0.81 -27.46 19.35
N PHE A 562 0.39 -26.87 19.30
CA PHE A 562 0.67 -25.58 19.91
C PHE A 562 -0.26 -24.48 19.39
N LEU A 563 -0.50 -24.46 18.08
CA LEU A 563 -1.35 -23.49 17.38
C LEU A 563 -2.86 -23.79 17.46
N ARG A 564 -3.27 -24.89 18.11
CA ARG A 564 -4.68 -25.21 18.25
C ARG A 564 -5.43 -24.09 18.97
N PRO A 565 -6.73 -23.91 18.68
CA PRO A 565 -7.59 -22.97 19.39
C PRO A 565 -7.49 -23.17 20.91
N ASP A 566 -7.54 -24.40 21.38
CA ASP A 566 -7.44 -24.81 22.78
C ASP A 566 -6.01 -25.17 23.22
N GLY A 567 -5.02 -24.87 22.37
CA GLY A 567 -3.62 -25.17 22.61
C GLY A 567 -2.91 -24.19 23.54
N MET A 568 -1.64 -24.48 23.80
CA MET A 568 -0.77 -23.68 24.66
C MET A 568 -0.63 -22.21 24.18
N LEU A 569 -0.68 -21.95 22.86
CA LEU A 569 -0.60 -20.59 22.35
C LEU A 569 -1.76 -19.72 22.82
N ALA A 570 -2.99 -20.22 22.78
CA ALA A 570 -4.17 -19.46 23.19
C ALA A 570 -4.12 -19.13 24.68
N TRP A 571 -3.66 -20.09 25.49
CA TRP A 571 -3.43 -19.87 26.91
C TRP A 571 -2.33 -18.83 27.16
N LEU A 572 -1.16 -18.96 26.52
CA LEU A 572 -0.06 -17.99 26.64
C LEU A 572 -0.47 -16.59 26.22
N SER A 573 -1.19 -16.48 25.09
CA SER A 573 -1.60 -15.20 24.52
C SER A 573 -2.56 -14.46 25.43
N SER A 574 -3.50 -15.17 26.06
CA SER A 574 -4.44 -14.59 27.03
C SER A 574 -3.68 -13.96 28.19
N HIS A 575 -2.75 -14.71 28.76
CA HIS A 575 -1.99 -14.29 29.93
C HIS A 575 -0.95 -13.19 29.65
N LEU A 576 -0.29 -13.22 28.50
CA LEU A 576 0.61 -12.14 28.08
C LEU A 576 -0.17 -10.85 27.81
N LEU A 577 -1.34 -10.95 27.19
CA LEU A 577 -2.18 -9.79 26.91
C LEU A 577 -2.66 -9.13 28.21
N GLU A 578 -3.13 -9.93 29.16
CA GLU A 578 -3.49 -9.48 30.50
C GLU A 578 -2.33 -8.71 31.15
N MET A 579 -1.13 -9.29 31.18
CA MET A 579 0.05 -8.62 31.76
C MET A 579 0.38 -7.29 31.08
N LYS A 580 0.28 -7.22 29.75
CA LYS A 580 0.57 -6.00 29.00
C LYS A 580 -0.45 -4.91 29.27
N VAL A 581 -1.73 -5.25 29.25
CA VAL A 581 -2.83 -4.32 29.57
C VAL A 581 -2.65 -3.79 30.98
N GLU A 582 -2.37 -4.66 31.95
CA GLU A 582 -2.09 -4.28 33.34
C GLU A 582 -0.91 -3.32 33.48
N GLY A 583 0.19 -3.55 32.76
CA GLY A 583 1.35 -2.68 32.75
C GLY A 583 1.03 -1.25 32.26
N GLN A 584 0.01 -1.10 31.42
CA GLN A 584 -0.43 0.19 30.87
C GLN A 584 -1.49 0.89 31.73
N LEU A 585 -2.35 0.14 32.43
CA LEU A 585 -3.47 0.72 33.21
C LEU A 585 -3.04 1.46 34.49
N GLY A 586 -1.81 1.26 34.97
CA GLY A 586 -1.31 1.92 36.18
C GLY A 586 -1.82 1.29 37.48
N ALA A 587 -1.87 2.04 38.58
CA ALA A 587 -2.32 1.50 39.86
C ALA A 587 -3.85 1.26 39.88
N PRO A 588 -4.33 0.13 40.42
CA PRO A 588 -5.75 -0.18 40.42
C PRO A 588 -6.55 0.82 41.27
N PRO A 589 -7.81 1.12 40.89
CA PRO A 589 -8.75 1.85 41.74
C PRO A 589 -8.94 1.14 43.09
N LYS A 590 -9.52 1.85 44.07
CA LYS A 590 -9.96 1.23 45.32
C LYS A 590 -11.27 0.49 45.07
N LEU A 591 -11.51 -0.65 45.71
CA LEU A 591 -12.78 -1.38 45.56
C LEU A 591 -14.00 -0.57 46.02
N SER A 592 -13.81 0.45 46.86
CA SER A 592 -14.87 1.42 47.21
C SER A 592 -15.37 2.26 46.02
N ASP A 593 -14.55 2.40 44.98
CA ASP A 593 -14.92 2.99 43.68
C ASP A 593 -15.29 1.84 42.73
N THR A 594 -16.42 1.21 43.03
CA THR A 594 -16.81 -0.10 42.49
C THR A 594 -16.88 -0.13 40.97
N GLU A 595 -17.42 0.92 40.35
CA GLU A 595 -17.55 1.00 38.89
C GLU A 595 -16.19 1.14 38.19
N SER A 596 -15.35 2.07 38.65
CA SER A 596 -14.00 2.24 38.09
C SER A 596 -13.15 1.00 38.32
N TRP A 597 -13.28 0.35 39.48
CA TRP A 597 -12.59 -0.89 39.80
C TRP A 597 -13.04 -2.03 38.89
N PHE A 598 -14.36 -2.16 38.66
CA PHE A 598 -14.92 -3.18 37.77
C PHE A 598 -14.41 -3.00 36.35
N GLN A 599 -14.50 -1.79 35.80
CA GLN A 599 -14.01 -1.49 34.45
C GLN A 599 -12.51 -1.70 34.31
N TYR A 600 -11.73 -1.47 35.38
CA TYR A 600 -10.29 -1.68 35.37
C TYR A 600 -9.91 -3.17 35.28
N PHE A 601 -10.70 -4.06 35.91
CA PHE A 601 -10.41 -5.50 35.97
C PHE A 601 -11.22 -6.35 34.96
N ASP A 602 -12.13 -5.75 34.20
CA ASP A 602 -12.81 -6.38 33.05
C ASP A 602 -11.86 -6.38 31.84
N TYR A 603 -10.86 -7.27 31.86
CA TYR A 603 -9.84 -7.35 30.81
C TYR A 603 -10.44 -7.76 29.47
N HIS A 604 -11.58 -8.45 29.49
CA HIS A 604 -12.29 -8.88 28.30
C HIS A 604 -13.21 -7.80 27.71
N GLY A 605 -13.52 -6.74 28.47
CA GLY A 605 -14.43 -5.68 28.06
C GLY A 605 -15.84 -6.18 27.77
N ASN A 606 -16.25 -7.29 28.39
CA ASN A 606 -17.54 -7.93 28.14
C ASN A 606 -18.62 -7.49 29.16
N GLY A 607 -18.27 -6.57 30.06
CA GLY A 607 -19.15 -6.06 31.12
C GLY A 607 -19.36 -7.04 32.27
N ARG A 608 -18.53 -8.09 32.38
CA ARG A 608 -18.62 -9.16 33.36
C ARG A 608 -17.23 -9.50 33.90
N LEU A 609 -17.10 -9.61 35.22
CA LEU A 609 -15.88 -10.11 35.85
C LEU A 609 -15.98 -11.61 36.06
N SER A 610 -15.02 -12.35 35.54
CA SER A 610 -14.76 -13.72 35.98
C SER A 610 -14.33 -13.74 37.45
N LYS A 611 -14.49 -14.90 38.10
CA LYS A 611 -14.02 -15.12 39.47
C LYS A 611 -12.52 -14.87 39.61
N SER A 612 -11.78 -15.23 38.57
CA SER A 612 -10.37 -14.98 38.38
C SER A 612 -10.02 -13.49 38.35
N GLU A 613 -10.70 -12.69 37.53
CA GLU A 613 -10.51 -11.23 37.47
C GLU A 613 -10.84 -10.56 38.81
N LEU A 614 -11.91 -10.99 39.47
CA LEU A 614 -12.29 -10.50 40.79
C LEU A 614 -11.18 -10.76 41.83
N LEU A 615 -10.72 -12.02 41.93
CA LEU A 615 -9.63 -12.38 42.84
C LEU A 615 -8.37 -11.56 42.54
N ARG A 616 -8.07 -11.32 41.26
CA ARG A 616 -6.93 -10.50 40.83
C ARG A 616 -7.01 -9.13 41.40
N GLY A 617 -8.16 -8.51 41.16
CA GLY A 617 -8.32 -7.13 41.50
C GLY A 617 -8.21 -6.91 42.99
N ILE A 618 -8.69 -7.86 43.79
CA ILE A 618 -8.60 -7.74 45.24
C ILE A 618 -7.15 -7.94 45.68
N VAL A 619 -6.43 -8.96 45.18
CA VAL A 619 -5.00 -9.16 45.51
C VAL A 619 -4.15 -7.94 45.16
N LYS A 620 -4.47 -7.24 44.06
CA LYS A 620 -3.72 -6.06 43.62
C LYS A 620 -4.11 -4.78 44.35
N ALA A 621 -5.40 -4.60 44.63
CA ALA A 621 -5.88 -3.41 45.33
C ALA A 621 -5.71 -3.51 46.86
N TYR A 622 -5.55 -4.72 47.41
CA TYR A 622 -5.52 -5.04 48.83
C TYR A 622 -4.27 -5.81 49.27
N ASP A 623 -3.69 -5.41 50.39
CA ASP A 623 -2.66 -6.18 51.08
C ASP A 623 -3.27 -7.43 51.74
N VAL A 624 -3.36 -8.51 50.97
CA VAL A 624 -3.97 -9.77 51.41
C VAL A 624 -3.28 -10.39 52.63
N ALA A 625 -2.05 -9.99 52.96
CA ALA A 625 -1.39 -10.43 54.18
C ALA A 625 -2.14 -10.00 55.46
N GLN A 626 -3.01 -8.99 55.37
CA GLN A 626 -3.87 -8.55 56.49
C GLN A 626 -5.06 -9.48 56.75
N LEU A 627 -5.38 -10.40 55.81
CA LEU A 627 -6.46 -11.37 55.97
C LEU A 627 -6.10 -12.53 56.91
N VAL A 628 -4.83 -12.64 57.31
CA VAL A 628 -4.34 -13.69 58.21
C VAL A 628 -3.87 -13.10 59.54
N PRO A 629 -3.91 -13.89 60.64
CA PRO A 629 -3.45 -13.42 61.94
C PRO A 629 -1.99 -12.94 61.89
N ALA A 630 -1.66 -11.89 62.64
CA ALA A 630 -0.31 -11.34 62.73
C ALA A 630 0.76 -12.34 63.25
N THR A 631 0.32 -13.47 63.82
CA THR A 631 1.19 -14.59 64.22
C THR A 631 1.67 -15.43 63.03
N THR A 632 1.07 -15.27 61.84
CA THR A 632 1.49 -15.95 60.62
C THR A 632 2.89 -15.47 60.23
N PRO A 633 3.87 -16.37 60.01
CA PRO A 633 5.21 -15.96 59.60
C PRO A 633 5.16 -15.04 58.38
N SER A 634 5.92 -13.94 58.39
CA SER A 634 5.94 -12.93 57.31
C SER A 634 6.20 -13.56 55.93
N ARG A 635 6.89 -14.70 55.90
CA ARG A 635 7.18 -15.45 54.68
C ARG A 635 5.99 -16.18 54.07
N LYS A 636 4.91 -16.39 54.83
CA LYS A 636 3.70 -17.11 54.41
C LYS A 636 2.45 -16.24 54.46
N SER A 637 2.53 -15.02 55.01
CA SER A 637 1.35 -14.19 55.28
C SER A 637 0.60 -13.83 54.01
N ARG A 638 1.28 -13.43 52.93
CA ARG A 638 0.64 -13.12 51.64
C ARG A 638 -0.01 -14.35 51.00
N THR A 639 0.69 -15.49 50.95
CA THR A 639 0.17 -16.75 50.38
C THR A 639 -1.07 -17.24 51.13
N MET A 640 -0.99 -17.30 52.46
CA MET A 640 -2.13 -17.69 53.30
C MET A 640 -3.26 -16.66 53.20
N GLY A 641 -2.93 -15.38 53.05
CA GLY A 641 -3.88 -14.30 52.77
C GLY A 641 -4.65 -14.50 51.47
N ALA A 642 -3.95 -14.84 50.38
CA ALA A 642 -4.56 -15.14 49.09
C ALA A 642 -5.45 -16.39 49.14
N ILE A 643 -5.02 -17.44 49.87
CA ILE A 643 -5.88 -18.63 50.14
C ILE A 643 -7.14 -18.20 50.88
N LYS A 644 -7.00 -17.38 51.92
CA LYS A 644 -8.16 -16.93 52.71
C LYS A 644 -9.10 -16.05 51.90
N LEU A 645 -8.55 -15.22 51.01
CA LEU A 645 -9.33 -14.44 50.06
C LEU A 645 -10.12 -15.33 49.10
N ARG A 646 -9.55 -16.44 48.61
CA ARG A 646 -10.30 -17.40 47.78
C ARG A 646 -11.46 -18.00 48.54
N GLU A 647 -11.23 -18.51 49.75
CA GLU A 647 -12.31 -19.04 50.59
C GLU A 647 -13.42 -18.00 50.80
N LEU A 648 -13.04 -16.73 50.98
CA LEU A 648 -13.99 -15.64 51.13
C LEU A 648 -14.78 -15.39 49.85
N VAL A 649 -14.11 -15.29 48.70
CA VAL A 649 -14.77 -15.11 47.40
C VAL A 649 -15.65 -16.31 47.10
N ASP A 650 -15.19 -17.55 47.30
CA ASP A 650 -15.97 -18.78 47.13
C ASP A 650 -17.24 -18.79 47.98
N ALA A 651 -17.16 -18.31 49.23
CA ALA A 651 -18.32 -18.23 50.12
C ALA A 651 -19.32 -17.13 49.71
N LEU A 652 -18.86 -16.09 49.01
CA LEU A 652 -19.70 -14.97 48.55
C LEU A 652 -20.18 -15.14 47.11
N TRP A 653 -19.52 -16.00 46.33
CA TRP A 653 -19.79 -16.27 44.93
C TRP A 653 -21.05 -17.12 44.77
N ASP A 654 -22.04 -16.58 44.07
CA ASP A 654 -23.30 -17.26 43.78
C ASP A 654 -23.19 -18.00 42.44
N GLU A 655 -22.82 -19.28 42.50
CA GLU A 655 -22.62 -20.10 41.29
C GLU A 655 -23.89 -20.24 40.45
N ASP A 656 -25.08 -20.23 41.08
CA ASP A 656 -26.36 -20.33 40.36
C ASP A 656 -26.66 -19.05 39.56
N ARG A 657 -26.22 -17.89 40.08
CA ARG A 657 -26.45 -16.59 39.46
C ARG A 657 -25.36 -16.18 38.47
N TRP A 658 -24.09 -16.42 38.80
CA TRP A 658 -22.95 -15.91 38.04
C TRP A 658 -22.28 -17.00 37.21
N GLY A 659 -22.18 -18.23 37.74
CA GLY A 659 -21.59 -19.40 37.09
C GLY A 659 -20.36 -19.08 36.23
N ALA A 660 -20.26 -19.76 35.08
CA ALA A 660 -19.23 -19.51 34.08
C ALA A 660 -19.36 -18.12 33.40
N GLY A 661 -20.53 -17.48 33.47
CA GLY A 661 -20.76 -16.19 32.83
C GLY A 661 -20.14 -15.01 33.56
N GLY A 662 -19.63 -15.17 34.79
CA GLY A 662 -19.09 -14.09 35.60
C GLY A 662 -20.16 -13.14 36.18
N ILE A 663 -19.72 -12.18 36.99
CA ILE A 663 -20.57 -11.20 37.66
C ILE A 663 -20.66 -9.91 36.83
N GLY A 664 -21.88 -9.47 36.51
CA GLY A 664 -22.10 -8.19 35.83
C GLY A 664 -21.95 -6.97 36.74
N LEU A 665 -21.75 -5.78 36.16
CA LEU A 665 -21.54 -4.54 36.91
C LEU A 665 -22.67 -4.24 37.92
N GLU A 666 -23.93 -4.46 37.56
CA GLU A 666 -25.08 -4.21 38.45
C GLU A 666 -25.06 -5.11 39.69
N ASP A 667 -24.69 -6.39 39.51
CA ASP A 667 -24.61 -7.37 40.60
C ASP A 667 -23.38 -7.13 41.49
N PHE A 668 -22.31 -6.60 40.90
CA PHE A 668 -21.09 -6.26 41.61
C PHE A 668 -21.22 -4.98 42.42
N ALA A 669 -21.66 -3.88 41.78
CA ALA A 669 -21.70 -2.54 42.33
C ALA A 669 -23.05 -2.16 42.97
N GLY A 670 -24.09 -2.98 42.79
CA GLY A 670 -25.44 -2.72 43.31
C GLY A 670 -25.51 -2.61 44.84
N ARG A 671 -26.67 -2.16 45.34
CA ARG A 671 -26.92 -2.15 46.80
C ARG A 671 -26.93 -3.59 47.29
N CYS A 672 -26.03 -3.91 48.22
CA CYS A 672 -25.73 -5.29 48.66
C CYS A 672 -25.10 -6.18 47.58
N GLY A 673 -24.49 -5.58 46.55
CA GLY A 673 -23.69 -6.27 45.55
C GLY A 673 -22.43 -6.89 46.13
N LEU A 674 -21.76 -7.72 45.33
CA LEU A 674 -20.58 -8.47 45.78
C LEU A 674 -19.48 -7.57 46.32
N ALA A 675 -19.27 -6.39 45.74
CA ALA A 675 -18.24 -5.45 46.20
C ALA A 675 -18.49 -4.98 47.64
N GLN A 676 -19.74 -4.64 48.00
CA GLN A 676 -20.08 -4.26 49.37
C GLN A 676 -19.91 -5.43 50.33
N ARG A 677 -20.35 -6.64 49.94
CA ARG A 677 -20.19 -7.85 50.77
C ARG A 677 -18.72 -8.18 51.03
N LEU A 678 -17.86 -7.98 50.03
CA LEU A 678 -16.41 -8.12 50.17
C LEU A 678 -15.81 -7.05 51.09
N LEU A 679 -16.23 -5.78 50.95
CA LEU A 679 -15.79 -4.70 51.84
C LEU A 679 -16.23 -4.93 53.29
N ASP A 680 -17.43 -5.48 53.51
CA ASP A 680 -17.94 -5.80 54.84
C ASP A 680 -17.22 -7.00 55.49
N ALA A 681 -16.78 -7.96 54.67
CA ALA A 681 -16.12 -9.18 55.13
C ALA A 681 -14.60 -9.04 55.28
N MET A 682 -13.97 -8.08 54.61
CA MET A 682 -12.55 -7.78 54.77
C MET A 682 -12.33 -6.82 55.96
N PRO A 683 -11.28 -7.02 56.79
CA PRO A 683 -10.97 -6.13 57.91
C PRO A 683 -10.67 -4.70 57.42
N ASP A 684 -10.97 -3.69 58.25
CA ASP A 684 -10.79 -2.25 57.96
C ASP A 684 -9.43 -1.96 57.31
N TYR A 685 -9.46 -1.77 56.00
CA TYR A 685 -8.27 -1.70 55.18
C TYR A 685 -7.58 -0.33 55.27
N LYS A 686 -6.29 -0.34 55.61
CA LYS A 686 -5.41 0.83 55.42
C LYS A 686 -4.76 0.74 54.05
N ALA A 687 -5.20 1.58 53.12
CA ALA A 687 -4.64 1.62 51.78
C ALA A 687 -3.10 1.84 51.83
N PRO A 688 -2.31 1.07 51.06
CA PRO A 688 -0.88 1.27 50.94
C PRO A 688 -0.63 2.67 50.37
N VAL A 689 0.42 3.31 50.86
CA VAL A 689 0.83 4.64 50.41
C VAL A 689 1.31 4.52 48.96
N VAL A 690 0.42 4.76 48.00
CA VAL A 690 0.76 4.80 46.57
C VAL A 690 1.72 5.95 46.34
N ARG A 691 2.87 5.68 45.71
CA ARG A 691 3.85 6.71 45.34
C ARG A 691 3.19 7.69 44.36
N THR A 692 3.11 8.95 44.75
CA THR A 692 2.42 10.02 44.01
C THR A 692 3.18 10.38 42.73
N GLY A 693 2.80 9.73 41.64
CA GLY A 693 3.02 10.13 40.27
C GLY A 693 1.97 9.39 39.46
N GLN A 694 0.78 9.96 39.32
CA GLN A 694 -0.32 9.30 38.62
C GLN A 694 -0.08 9.41 37.11
N PRO A 695 0.27 8.32 36.41
CA PRO A 695 0.12 8.30 34.96
C PRO A 695 -1.35 8.55 34.60
N GLU A 696 -1.56 9.12 33.41
CA GLU A 696 -2.88 9.30 32.82
C GLU A 696 -3.61 7.95 32.77
N ARG A 697 -4.84 7.90 33.29
CA ARG A 697 -5.66 6.68 33.31
C ARG A 697 -6.10 6.37 31.89
N LEU A 698 -5.72 5.19 31.41
CA LEU A 698 -6.17 4.67 30.13
C LEU A 698 -7.38 3.77 30.34
N SER A 699 -8.30 3.78 29.39
CA SER A 699 -9.29 2.71 29.25
C SER A 699 -8.62 1.39 28.87
N VAL A 700 -9.28 0.25 29.08
CA VAL A 700 -8.78 -1.07 28.66
C VAL A 700 -8.48 -1.10 27.16
N ASP A 701 -9.33 -0.51 26.33
CA ASP A 701 -9.11 -0.42 24.88
C ASP A 701 -7.89 0.44 24.51
N GLU A 702 -7.67 1.56 25.20
CA GLU A 702 -6.49 2.40 24.99
C GLU A 702 -5.21 1.71 25.49
N ALA A 703 -5.27 1.03 26.63
CA ALA A 703 -4.17 0.23 27.17
C ALA A 703 -3.81 -0.92 26.22
N LEU A 704 -4.81 -1.60 25.66
CA LEU A 704 -4.64 -2.63 24.64
C LEU A 704 -4.03 -2.06 23.35
N ALA A 705 -4.49 -0.90 22.89
CA ALA A 705 -3.93 -0.22 21.73
C ALA A 705 -2.46 0.18 21.96
N LYS A 706 -2.11 0.70 23.14
CA LYS A 706 -0.71 1.03 23.50
C LYS A 706 0.16 -0.22 23.64
N ALA A 707 -0.36 -1.30 24.22
CA ALA A 707 0.34 -2.58 24.28
C ALA A 707 0.70 -3.08 22.88
N ARG A 708 -0.24 -3.01 21.92
CA ARG A 708 0.03 -3.34 20.51
C ARG A 708 1.12 -2.46 19.89
N GLN A 709 1.07 -1.16 20.15
CA GLN A 709 2.07 -0.23 19.62
C GLN A 709 3.48 -0.57 20.16
N SER A 710 3.57 -0.94 21.44
CA SER A 710 4.82 -1.40 22.06
C SER A 710 5.35 -2.68 21.41
N ASP A 711 4.47 -3.62 21.06
CA ASP A 711 4.87 -4.86 20.38
C ASP A 711 5.45 -4.57 19.00
N PHE A 712 4.82 -3.68 18.22
CA PHE A 712 5.33 -3.26 16.92
C PHE A 712 6.71 -2.60 17.02
N GLN A 713 6.91 -1.72 17.98
CA GLN A 713 8.22 -1.10 18.22
C GLN A 713 9.27 -2.16 18.57
N THR A 714 8.91 -3.14 19.39
CA THR A 714 9.81 -4.24 19.78
C THR A 714 10.24 -5.07 18.56
N ILE A 715 9.32 -5.35 17.63
CA ILE A 715 9.61 -6.05 16.37
C ILE A 715 10.57 -5.23 15.51
N GLU A 716 10.26 -3.95 15.30
CA GLU A 716 11.10 -3.05 14.48
C GLU A 716 12.53 -2.95 15.05
N GLU A 717 12.66 -2.85 16.38
CA GLU A 717 13.95 -2.88 17.05
C GLU A 717 14.69 -4.21 16.87
N ASP A 718 13.99 -5.33 16.95
CA ASP A 718 14.59 -6.66 16.82
C ASP A 718 15.01 -6.95 15.38
N GLU A 719 14.22 -6.54 14.39
CA GLU A 719 14.59 -6.57 12.97
C GLU A 719 15.77 -5.65 12.67
N ALA A 720 15.80 -4.45 13.25
CA ALA A 720 16.93 -3.53 13.13
C ALA A 720 18.20 -4.15 13.72
N ARG A 721 18.11 -4.73 14.94
CA ARG A 721 19.21 -5.45 15.58
C ARG A 721 19.66 -6.67 14.77
N ALA A 722 18.73 -7.43 14.20
CA ALA A 722 19.05 -8.58 13.35
C ALA A 722 19.77 -8.15 12.06
N LYS A 723 19.30 -7.08 11.41
CA LYS A 723 19.91 -6.50 10.22
C LYS A 723 21.31 -5.95 10.50
N GLU A 724 21.49 -5.24 11.60
CA GLU A 724 22.79 -4.73 12.04
C GLU A 724 23.77 -5.89 12.28
N ARG A 725 23.31 -6.99 12.91
CA ARG A 725 24.13 -8.20 13.12
C ARG A 725 24.48 -8.89 11.80
N ALA A 726 23.52 -9.05 10.89
CA ALA A 726 23.77 -9.62 9.57
C ALA A 726 24.77 -8.77 8.78
N GLU A 727 24.68 -7.44 8.87
CA GLU A 727 25.65 -6.54 8.26
C GLU A 727 27.04 -6.66 8.92
N LYS A 728 27.13 -6.69 10.24
CA LYS A 728 28.38 -6.94 10.98
C LYS A 728 29.00 -8.28 10.58
N GLN A 729 28.21 -9.34 10.42
CA GLN A 729 28.69 -10.65 9.96
C GLN A 729 29.16 -10.60 8.50
N ARG A 730 28.42 -9.94 7.60
CA ARG A 730 28.84 -9.74 6.20
C ARG A 730 30.17 -8.99 6.12
N ARG A 731 30.34 -7.92 6.90
CA ARG A 731 31.61 -7.18 7.00
C ARG A 731 32.76 -8.03 7.55
N GLN A 732 32.47 -9.03 8.40
CA GLN A 732 33.46 -9.95 8.96
C GLN A 732 33.84 -11.09 8.01
N ILE A 733 32.91 -11.56 7.17
CA ILE A 733 33.13 -12.63 6.19
C ILE A 733 33.75 -12.08 4.90
N ALA A 734 33.44 -10.83 4.56
CA ALA A 734 34.02 -10.18 3.40
C ALA A 734 35.55 -10.29 3.47
N PRO A 735 36.20 -11.00 2.52
CA PRO A 735 37.65 -11.09 2.51
C PRO A 735 38.18 -9.67 2.48
N ALA A 736 39.11 -9.35 3.39
CA ALA A 736 39.78 -8.06 3.40
C ALA A 736 40.22 -7.79 1.97
N GLN A 737 39.56 -6.84 1.30
CA GLN A 737 39.96 -6.46 -0.04
C GLN A 737 41.45 -6.12 0.08
N PRO A 738 42.34 -6.80 -0.67
CA PRO A 738 43.75 -6.52 -0.58
C PRO A 738 43.94 -5.04 -0.91
N SER A 739 44.19 -4.24 0.11
CA SER A 739 44.44 -2.80 0.01
C SER A 739 45.81 -2.51 -0.60
N GLY A 740 46.49 -3.52 -1.13
CA GLY A 740 47.62 -3.33 -2.01
C GLY A 740 47.11 -2.88 -3.37
N GLU A 741 47.39 -1.63 -3.73
CA GLU A 741 47.38 -1.19 -5.12
C GLU A 741 48.12 -2.25 -5.95
N MET A 742 47.35 -3.04 -6.69
CA MET A 742 47.89 -4.01 -7.61
C MET A 742 48.69 -3.22 -8.65
N PRO A 743 50.00 -3.47 -8.82
CA PRO A 743 50.85 -2.64 -9.68
C PRO A 743 50.25 -2.58 -11.10
N PRO A 744 50.30 -1.41 -11.76
CA PRO A 744 49.54 -1.13 -12.99
C PRO A 744 49.75 -2.14 -14.13
N ARG A 745 50.85 -2.91 -14.11
CA ARG A 745 51.10 -3.98 -15.07
C ARG A 745 50.16 -5.20 -14.94
N GLN A 746 49.64 -5.50 -13.75
CA GLN A 746 48.73 -6.64 -13.56
C GLN A 746 47.26 -6.27 -13.84
N ARG A 747 46.88 -4.98 -13.78
CA ARG A 747 45.54 -4.50 -14.14
C ARG A 747 45.22 -4.70 -15.62
N ASN A 748 46.21 -4.45 -16.49
CA ASN A 748 46.03 -4.60 -17.93
C ASN A 748 45.83 -6.08 -18.32
N GLY A 749 46.52 -7.01 -17.65
CA GLY A 749 46.35 -8.44 -17.92
C GLY A 749 44.95 -8.95 -17.54
N ALA A 750 44.43 -8.55 -16.38
CA ALA A 750 43.11 -8.97 -15.93
C ALA A 750 41.95 -8.35 -16.76
N GLN A 751 42.10 -7.10 -17.20
CA GLN A 751 41.11 -6.45 -18.07
C GLN A 751 41.08 -7.07 -19.48
N VAL A 752 42.24 -7.44 -20.04
CA VAL A 752 42.32 -8.14 -21.33
C VAL A 752 41.70 -9.53 -21.23
N LEU A 753 41.95 -10.26 -20.14
CA LEU A 753 41.35 -11.58 -19.94
C LEU A 753 39.82 -11.52 -19.80
N LEU A 754 39.30 -10.50 -19.09
CA LEU A 754 37.85 -10.30 -18.94
C LEU A 754 37.18 -9.88 -20.26
N ALA A 755 37.83 -9.04 -21.06
CA ALA A 755 37.36 -8.67 -22.38
C ALA A 755 37.32 -9.88 -23.34
N GLN A 756 38.35 -10.72 -23.31
CA GLN A 756 38.40 -11.95 -24.12
C GLN A 756 37.32 -12.97 -23.71
N LEU A 757 37.03 -13.10 -22.42
CA LEU A 757 35.96 -13.99 -21.94
C LEU A 757 34.56 -13.46 -22.32
N LEU A 758 34.36 -12.14 -22.31
CA LEU A 758 33.10 -11.52 -22.75
C LEU A 758 32.90 -11.63 -24.26
N GLU A 759 33.96 -11.48 -25.07
CA GLU A 759 33.90 -11.75 -26.51
C GLU A 759 33.59 -13.21 -26.80
N ALA A 760 34.23 -14.16 -26.12
CA ALA A 760 33.95 -15.59 -26.29
C ALA A 760 32.48 -15.93 -25.97
N ALA A 761 31.92 -15.36 -24.89
CA ALA A 761 30.52 -15.57 -24.52
C ALA A 761 29.53 -14.92 -25.52
N GLN A 762 29.91 -13.83 -26.17
CA GLN A 762 29.10 -13.21 -27.23
C GLN A 762 29.16 -14.00 -28.54
N GLU A 763 30.31 -14.59 -28.86
CA GLU A 763 30.49 -15.45 -30.03
C GLU A 763 29.67 -16.75 -29.88
N GLU A 764 29.66 -17.38 -28.71
CA GLU A 764 28.79 -18.54 -28.44
C GLU A 764 27.30 -18.23 -28.59
N ARG A 765 26.85 -17.04 -28.19
CA ARG A 765 25.46 -16.60 -28.40
C ARG A 765 25.13 -16.35 -29.86
N ARG A 766 26.08 -15.87 -30.67
CA ARG A 766 25.89 -15.68 -32.12
C ARG A 766 25.79 -17.00 -32.86
N VAL A 767 26.64 -17.97 -32.50
CA VAL A 767 26.61 -19.31 -33.10
C VAL A 767 25.34 -20.08 -32.71
N GLY A 768 24.86 -19.91 -31.47
CA GLY A 768 23.58 -20.49 -31.02
C GLY A 768 22.35 -19.91 -31.75
N ALA A 769 22.38 -18.62 -32.11
CA ALA A 769 21.28 -17.97 -32.82
C ALA A 769 21.22 -18.25 -34.33
N THR A 770 22.24 -18.89 -34.91
CA THR A 770 22.26 -19.30 -36.33
C THR A 770 21.86 -20.77 -36.54
N GLN A 771 21.66 -21.53 -35.46
CA GLN A 771 21.22 -22.92 -35.48
C GLN A 771 19.76 -23.14 -35.04
N GLN A 772 19.02 -22.06 -34.76
CA GLN A 772 17.55 -22.04 -34.68
C GLN A 772 16.99 -21.33 -35.89
#